data_AF-A0A3D8RQW1-F1
#
_entry.id   AF-A0A3D8RQW1-F1
#
_cell.length_a   1.000
_cell.length_b   1.000
_cell.length_c   1.000
_cell.angle_alpha   90.00
_cell.angle_beta   90.00
_cell.angle_gamma   90.00
#
_symmetry.space_group_name_H-M   'P 1'
#
loop_
_entity.id
_entity.type
_entity.pdbx_description
1 polymer ?
#
loop_
_entity_poly.entity_id
_entity_poly.type
_entity_poly.pdbx_seq_one_letter_code
_entity_poly.pdbx_strand_id
1 'polypeptide(L)'
;MDPPSRSDSNLKWKGMGDFCRRFPVLSNVLHISPTKSQQPSMSPDIEKERESPSVRSVTQDEIEAPASDTGFRSRYQRWAQNVKGLETRGIEPVPVEERQVVSASGSFHILLTWFSMGMALNNMVVGTLGTVVMQLSFLDAALCAMFGNLLGCLATGYMCTWGPRSGHRTLIVSRYLMGFNPSKVCCFLNVLTNIGYGMMSAMVGGQILSKLSGGAVSVVVGIIIVALVSLVVATFGMHIFQYYERYAWFPQLLVLCFLLGSAGPEFDFKAASVGTGEEINAKRLAFFSLCFASAISWVPGAADYHVYYSPDTGAWRIWSMTTIGVSLGMSITLILGVGLGTGITHNPRWEAIYDGTPGSVVIAGYDRLGGFGKFCAFLNVLTIVSNNAPGSYSMAMNFQMLGDFWCKIPRPVFTTVSTIIYTACAIGGRDSLYQIFSNLVPLIGYWVVIWFTIIVESATIFERGRHFDWSAWNDPQKLPVGFAATVAFLIGWAGAIVGMDQVYYTGPIAGAIAGGCDLGIWLGFGFTAIELVEMASSLEVLSRRIASTLRDASGPSAGSSLTVLSQTIVNIIKGASPQQILQYVVPLVAAYPVLVALLRFRNVKQIHKKYNYPTQESFAQMTDEDAFQIQKNLVQYEFPFFFTKALQFALFRTYGIPTISRTLTKTSQFSNASTSYKRYTDTSALVQEFVGHAPSNARGQAAIVRTRYLHSGYRASGVILDDDMLYTLGLFAVQPVRFINKYEWRELTDLEKCAIGTFWKSVGDGLEVSYDALPSGKAGFRDGLHWLEEIMAWSDAYEEKCMVPDPKNREVADETTAVLVYLIPKPLHHIGLKFVSFMMDDRLRKAMFYDAPPPSYARLFSFLLSARRFALRYLALPRPYFMRYRTFTEEQSVDERIFITKWDGDPYYVKPTIWNRWGPSAWYKWALGHPVPGDEGDKYYPNGYYISDVGPKYFEGKGRKQQEEGVEGLKVSRTGGCPFH
;
A
#
# COMPACT_ATOMS: atom_id res chain seq x y z
N MET A 1 9.45 56.61 -58.06
CA MET A 1 9.18 56.98 -56.65
C MET A 1 9.78 55.89 -55.80
N ASP A 2 10.95 56.17 -55.23
CA ASP A 2 11.79 55.26 -54.45
C ASP A 2 11.22 54.98 -53.05
N PRO A 3 11.60 53.85 -52.40
CA PRO A 3 11.37 53.64 -50.98
C PRO A 3 12.61 54.04 -50.14
N PRO A 4 12.46 54.60 -48.92
CA PRO A 4 13.58 54.82 -48.03
C PRO A 4 13.70 53.83 -46.86
N SER A 5 14.97 53.69 -46.49
CA SER A 5 15.73 53.02 -45.42
C SER A 5 15.19 52.90 -43.98
N ARG A 6 15.67 51.82 -43.31
CA ARG A 6 15.77 51.59 -41.86
C ARG A 6 16.61 52.65 -41.12
N SER A 7 16.24 52.97 -39.87
CA SER A 7 17.19 53.32 -38.79
C SER A 7 16.58 53.15 -37.38
N ASP A 8 17.47 52.94 -36.42
CA ASP A 8 17.29 52.57 -35.01
C ASP A 8 16.49 53.55 -34.12
N SER A 9 15.90 53.03 -33.04
CA SER A 9 15.85 53.78 -31.77
C SER A 9 15.95 52.86 -30.55
N ASN A 10 17.07 53.04 -29.84
CA ASN A 10 17.34 52.54 -28.49
C ASN A 10 16.49 53.31 -27.46
N LEU A 11 15.87 52.60 -26.52
CA LEU A 11 15.45 53.18 -25.24
C LEU A 11 16.02 52.32 -24.09
N LYS A 12 17.12 52.80 -23.52
CA LYS A 12 17.79 52.24 -22.33
C LYS A 12 17.08 52.73 -21.06
N TRP A 13 16.55 51.82 -20.26
CA TRP A 13 16.15 52.10 -18.87
C TRP A 13 17.39 52.01 -17.96
N LYS A 14 17.93 53.18 -17.56
CA LYS A 14 18.92 53.33 -16.48
C LYS A 14 18.17 53.46 -15.16
N GLY A 15 18.22 52.43 -14.32
CA GLY A 15 17.61 52.49 -12.98
C GLY A 15 17.72 51.22 -12.11
N MET A 16 18.31 50.12 -12.61
CA MET A 16 18.36 48.85 -11.86
C MET A 16 19.62 48.67 -10.98
N GLY A 17 20.62 49.55 -11.11
CA GLY A 17 21.93 49.39 -10.46
C GLY A 17 21.91 49.60 -8.95
N ASP A 18 21.00 50.43 -8.44
CA ASP A 18 20.99 50.83 -7.02
C ASP A 18 20.07 49.96 -6.16
N PHE A 19 19.16 49.19 -6.76
CA PHE A 19 18.28 48.27 -6.02
C PHE A 19 19.02 46.99 -5.56
N CYS A 20 19.98 46.50 -6.34
CA CYS A 20 20.72 45.26 -6.05
C CYS A 20 21.77 45.40 -4.93
N ARG A 21 22.09 46.60 -4.43
CA ARG A 21 23.07 46.77 -3.35
C ARG A 21 22.49 46.64 -1.93
N ARG A 22 21.17 46.52 -1.77
CA ARG A 22 20.52 46.49 -0.45
C ARG A 22 20.09 45.12 0.08
N PHE A 23 20.29 44.02 -0.66
CA PHE A 23 19.94 42.66 -0.21
C PHE A 23 21.00 41.61 -0.65
N PRO A 24 21.97 41.24 0.20
CA PRO A 24 23.11 40.39 -0.20
C PRO A 24 22.81 38.89 -0.42
N VAL A 25 21.59 38.41 -0.21
CA VAL A 25 21.29 36.96 -0.16
C VAL A 25 20.92 36.35 -1.52
N LEU A 26 20.69 37.16 -2.57
CA LEU A 26 20.25 36.67 -3.89
C LEU A 26 21.34 36.66 -4.99
N SER A 27 22.58 37.07 -4.67
CA SER A 27 23.65 37.25 -5.67
C SER A 27 24.51 36.01 -5.96
N ASN A 28 24.51 34.98 -5.10
CA ASN A 28 25.50 33.89 -5.19
C ASN A 28 25.05 32.65 -6.00
N VAL A 29 23.86 32.69 -6.61
CA VAL A 29 23.32 31.53 -7.36
C VAL A 29 23.69 31.57 -8.85
N LEU A 30 24.15 32.70 -9.40
CA LEU A 30 24.31 32.87 -10.85
C LEU A 30 25.60 33.62 -11.23
N HIS A 31 26.73 32.92 -11.25
CA HIS A 31 27.93 33.37 -11.99
C HIS A 31 28.36 32.29 -12.99
N ILE A 32 28.16 32.58 -14.28
CA ILE A 32 28.88 31.96 -15.39
C ILE A 32 29.37 33.12 -16.26
N SER A 33 30.70 33.27 -16.34
CA SER A 33 31.35 34.25 -17.23
C SER A 33 31.39 33.72 -18.68
N PRO A 34 31.35 34.60 -19.70
CA PRO A 34 31.40 34.18 -21.09
C PRO A 34 32.84 34.04 -21.58
N THR A 35 33.23 32.86 -22.05
CA THR A 35 34.49 32.66 -22.78
C THR A 35 34.24 32.74 -24.30
N LYS A 36 34.91 33.71 -24.93
CA LYS A 36 35.01 33.88 -26.39
C LYS A 36 35.77 32.70 -27.01
N SER A 37 35.21 32.04 -28.01
CA SER A 37 35.95 31.14 -28.90
C SER A 37 36.45 31.89 -30.13
N GLN A 38 37.77 31.94 -30.30
CA GLN A 38 38.44 32.35 -31.54
C GLN A 38 38.18 31.31 -32.65
N GLN A 39 37.83 31.79 -33.84
CA GLN A 39 37.87 31.01 -35.09
C GLN A 39 39.32 30.82 -35.55
N PRO A 40 39.63 29.71 -36.25
CA PRO A 40 40.63 29.70 -37.31
C PRO A 40 39.96 29.69 -38.70
N SER A 41 40.57 30.48 -39.58
CA SER A 41 40.26 30.73 -40.98
C SER A 41 40.60 29.55 -41.91
N MET A 42 39.81 29.33 -42.95
CA MET A 42 40.30 29.28 -44.34
C MET A 42 39.16 29.49 -45.34
N SER A 43 39.52 30.14 -46.45
CA SER A 43 38.70 30.89 -47.40
C SER A 43 38.48 30.12 -48.72
N PRO A 44 38.03 30.75 -49.81
CA PRO A 44 36.73 30.55 -50.44
C PRO A 44 36.86 29.83 -51.80
N ASP A 45 35.73 29.47 -52.43
CA ASP A 45 35.47 29.80 -53.84
C ASP A 45 34.14 29.23 -54.37
N ILE A 46 33.38 30.15 -54.98
CA ILE A 46 32.68 30.02 -56.29
C ILE A 46 31.50 29.03 -56.36
N GLU A 47 30.31 29.34 -56.87
CA GLU A 47 29.59 30.56 -57.27
C GLU A 47 28.21 30.06 -57.76
N LYS A 48 27.21 30.94 -57.66
CA LYS A 48 26.13 31.18 -58.63
C LYS A 48 24.92 30.23 -58.82
N GLU A 49 23.79 30.94 -58.71
CA GLU A 49 22.60 30.93 -59.56
C GLU A 49 21.40 30.02 -59.23
N ARG A 50 20.42 30.67 -58.59
CA ARG A 50 19.03 30.86 -59.08
C ARG A 50 18.48 29.74 -59.98
N GLU A 51 17.46 29.04 -59.49
CA GLU A 51 16.04 29.33 -59.78
C GLU A 51 15.14 28.37 -59.00
N SER A 52 14.03 28.89 -58.46
CA SER A 52 12.91 28.06 -58.03
C SER A 52 12.08 27.72 -59.27
N PRO A 53 11.57 26.48 -59.42
CA PRO A 53 10.13 26.34 -59.19
C PRO A 53 9.65 24.98 -58.65
N SER A 54 8.49 25.06 -58.01
CA SER A 54 7.46 24.03 -57.86
C SER A 54 7.72 22.84 -56.94
N VAL A 55 7.13 22.95 -55.75
CA VAL A 55 6.73 21.84 -54.88
C VAL A 55 5.82 20.90 -55.69
N ARG A 56 6.36 19.74 -56.09
CA ARG A 56 5.57 18.56 -56.39
C ARG A 56 5.66 17.64 -55.18
N SER A 57 4.50 17.34 -54.61
CA SER A 57 4.29 16.41 -53.50
C SER A 57 4.92 15.06 -53.81
N VAL A 58 5.97 14.70 -53.05
CA VAL A 58 6.44 13.31 -52.97
C VAL A 58 5.80 12.70 -51.74
N THR A 59 5.03 11.65 -52.01
CA THR A 59 4.31 10.81 -51.07
C THR A 59 5.25 10.11 -50.09
N GLN A 60 4.71 9.87 -48.90
CA GLN A 60 5.40 9.47 -47.68
C GLN A 60 5.80 7.97 -47.65
N ASP A 61 6.42 7.47 -48.72
CA ASP A 61 6.82 6.05 -48.85
C ASP A 61 8.33 5.82 -49.05
N GLU A 62 9.20 6.85 -49.02
CA GLU A 62 10.63 6.68 -49.36
C GLU A 62 11.66 7.13 -48.30
N ILE A 63 11.33 7.12 -47.00
CA ILE A 63 12.37 7.25 -45.96
C ILE A 63 12.21 6.16 -44.89
N GLU A 64 12.41 4.91 -45.30
CA GLU A 64 12.81 3.84 -44.37
C GLU A 64 14.32 3.60 -44.52
N ALA A 65 15.11 4.13 -43.57
CA ALA A 65 16.44 3.61 -43.28
C ALA A 65 16.29 2.39 -42.34
N PRO A 66 17.10 1.32 -42.52
CA PRO A 66 16.82 0.02 -41.90
C PRO A 66 17.28 0.00 -40.44
N ALA A 67 16.35 0.07 -39.50
CA ALA A 67 16.60 -0.30 -38.12
C ALA A 67 16.41 -1.82 -37.97
N SER A 68 17.53 -2.52 -37.83
CA SER A 68 17.61 -3.93 -37.46
C SER A 68 17.07 -4.14 -36.05
N ASP A 69 15.84 -4.64 -35.92
CA ASP A 69 15.48 -5.56 -34.83
C ASP A 69 14.24 -6.40 -35.20
N THR A 70 14.46 -7.67 -35.53
CA THR A 70 13.43 -8.67 -35.81
C THR A 70 12.86 -9.19 -34.49
N GLY A 71 11.93 -8.43 -33.91
CA GLY A 71 11.09 -8.85 -32.78
C GLY A 71 9.61 -8.91 -33.18
N PHE A 72 8.91 -9.97 -32.77
CA PHE A 72 7.50 -10.26 -33.06
C PHE A 72 6.56 -9.07 -32.72
N ARG A 73 6.31 -8.15 -33.67
CA ARG A 73 5.41 -7.00 -33.47
C ARG A 73 3.95 -7.48 -33.29
N SER A 74 3.33 -7.08 -32.18
CA SER A 74 1.96 -7.47 -31.83
C SER A 74 0.93 -6.99 -32.87
N ARG A 75 -0.20 -7.69 -33.03
CA ARG A 75 -1.30 -7.28 -33.94
C ARG A 75 -1.81 -5.87 -33.63
N TYR A 76 -1.77 -5.46 -32.36
CA TYR A 76 -2.14 -4.13 -31.91
C TYR A 76 -1.20 -3.04 -32.45
N GLN A 77 0.12 -3.25 -32.43
CA GLN A 77 1.09 -2.25 -32.92
C GLN A 77 0.91 -1.96 -34.41
N ARG A 78 0.59 -2.99 -35.21
CA ARG A 78 0.25 -2.84 -36.63
C ARG A 78 -1.06 -2.09 -36.84
N TRP A 79 -2.10 -2.39 -36.07
CA TRP A 79 -3.36 -1.65 -36.13
C TRP A 79 -3.19 -0.19 -35.73
N ALA A 80 -2.46 0.07 -34.63
CA ALA A 80 -2.25 1.40 -34.09
C ALA A 80 -1.46 2.31 -35.04
N GLN A 81 -0.47 1.77 -35.76
CA GLN A 81 0.28 2.50 -36.79
C GLN A 81 -0.60 2.90 -37.99
N ASN A 82 -1.67 2.16 -38.27
CA ASN A 82 -2.60 2.45 -39.36
C ASN A 82 -3.67 3.51 -39.00
N VAL A 83 -3.79 3.90 -37.72
CA VAL A 83 -4.74 4.93 -37.28
C VAL A 83 -4.04 6.29 -37.28
N LYS A 84 -4.38 7.14 -38.26
CA LYS A 84 -3.83 8.48 -38.41
C LYS A 84 -4.05 9.32 -37.14
N GLY A 85 -2.97 9.80 -36.52
CA GLY A 85 -2.99 10.64 -35.33
C GLY A 85 -2.88 9.91 -33.99
N LEU A 86 -2.82 8.57 -33.96
CA LEU A 86 -2.61 7.80 -32.74
C LEU A 86 -1.11 7.74 -32.39
N GLU A 87 -0.74 8.28 -31.23
CA GLU A 87 0.65 8.26 -30.76
C GLU A 87 1.05 6.86 -30.28
N THR A 88 2.05 6.25 -30.94
CA THR A 88 2.53 4.88 -30.67
C THR A 88 3.80 4.82 -29.81
N ARG A 89 4.52 5.94 -29.64
CA ARG A 89 5.72 6.04 -28.80
C ARG A 89 5.35 5.91 -27.32
N GLY A 90 6.13 5.13 -26.58
CA GLY A 90 5.96 4.94 -25.14
C GLY A 90 6.94 5.80 -24.36
N ILE A 91 7.87 5.09 -23.70
CA ILE A 91 8.87 5.66 -22.80
C ILE A 91 10.19 5.99 -23.50
N GLU A 92 10.32 5.68 -24.80
CA GLU A 92 11.54 5.97 -25.56
C GLU A 92 11.78 7.49 -25.68
N PRO A 93 13.04 7.94 -25.70
CA PRO A 93 13.36 9.35 -25.90
C PRO A 93 12.84 9.85 -27.24
N VAL A 94 12.41 11.11 -27.27
CA VAL A 94 12.13 11.81 -28.53
C VAL A 94 13.46 12.21 -29.18
N PRO A 95 13.78 11.75 -30.39
CA PRO A 95 15.01 12.14 -31.09
C PRO A 95 15.06 13.65 -31.36
N VAL A 96 16.24 14.24 -31.45
CA VAL A 96 16.41 15.71 -31.56
C VAL A 96 15.80 16.24 -32.86
N GLU A 97 15.90 15.46 -33.93
CA GLU A 97 15.37 15.72 -35.27
C GLU A 97 13.82 15.80 -35.31
N GLU A 98 13.13 15.16 -34.37
CA GLU A 98 11.67 15.24 -34.26
C GLU A 98 11.19 16.37 -33.34
N ARG A 99 12.12 17.10 -32.70
CA ARG A 99 11.79 18.18 -31.77
C ARG A 99 11.59 19.50 -32.51
N GLN A 100 10.53 20.20 -32.13
CA GLN A 100 10.10 21.45 -32.74
C GLN A 100 10.89 22.64 -32.17
N VAL A 101 11.32 23.53 -33.06
CA VAL A 101 11.94 24.80 -32.66
C VAL A 101 10.86 25.77 -32.18
N VAL A 102 11.04 26.32 -30.98
CA VAL A 102 10.03 27.19 -30.36
C VAL A 102 10.12 28.61 -30.89
N SER A 103 9.16 28.99 -31.72
CA SER A 103 8.88 30.39 -32.09
C SER A 103 8.26 31.18 -30.92
N ALA A 104 8.16 32.51 -31.04
CA ALA A 104 7.47 33.36 -30.05
C ALA A 104 6.02 32.90 -29.81
N SER A 105 5.31 32.51 -30.89
CA SER A 105 3.97 31.92 -30.81
C SER A 105 3.95 30.58 -30.04
N GLY A 106 4.99 29.75 -30.22
CA GLY A 106 5.13 28.50 -29.47
C GLY A 106 5.38 28.71 -27.97
N SER A 107 6.05 29.81 -27.60
CA SER A 107 6.27 30.15 -26.19
C SER A 107 4.97 30.57 -25.50
N PHE A 108 4.12 31.31 -26.22
CA PHE A 108 2.79 31.66 -25.74
C PHE A 108 1.89 30.42 -25.62
N HIS A 109 2.03 29.46 -26.54
CA HIS A 109 1.32 28.18 -26.45
C HIS A 109 1.68 27.37 -25.20
N ILE A 110 2.96 27.36 -24.80
CA ILE A 110 3.39 26.74 -23.53
C ILE A 110 2.63 27.37 -22.35
N LEU A 111 2.63 28.71 -22.29
CA LEU A 111 1.91 29.44 -21.24
C LEU A 111 0.42 29.09 -21.23
N LEU A 112 -0.24 29.12 -22.40
CA LEU A 112 -1.67 28.84 -22.51
C LEU A 112 -2.04 27.41 -22.12
N THR A 113 -1.20 26.43 -22.44
CA THR A 113 -1.45 25.02 -22.08
C THR A 113 -1.50 24.87 -20.55
N TRP A 114 -0.50 25.42 -19.85
CA TRP A 114 -0.46 25.38 -18.39
C TRP A 114 -1.50 26.27 -17.73
N PHE A 115 -1.84 27.40 -18.35
CA PHE A 115 -2.91 28.28 -17.90
C PHE A 115 -4.26 27.57 -17.94
N SER A 116 -4.57 26.89 -19.05
CA SER A 116 -5.76 26.07 -19.24
C SER A 116 -5.86 24.94 -18.21
N MET A 117 -4.80 24.13 -18.08
CA MET A 117 -4.75 23.05 -17.08
C MET A 117 -4.85 23.57 -15.65
N GLY A 118 -4.28 24.74 -15.35
CA GLY A 118 -4.36 25.38 -14.05
C GLY A 118 -5.78 25.85 -13.66
N MET A 119 -6.65 26.12 -14.63
CA MET A 119 -8.04 26.55 -14.42
C MET A 119 -9.01 25.41 -14.07
N ALA A 120 -8.50 24.24 -13.69
CA ALA A 120 -9.30 23.10 -13.27
C ALA A 120 -10.15 23.38 -12.02
N LEU A 121 -11.41 22.93 -12.01
CA LEU A 121 -12.30 23.06 -10.85
C LEU A 121 -11.78 22.37 -9.58
N ASN A 122 -10.90 21.38 -9.68
CA ASN A 122 -10.28 20.75 -8.50
C ASN A 122 -9.55 21.79 -7.63
N ASN A 123 -8.88 22.76 -8.24
CA ASN A 123 -8.19 23.83 -7.52
C ASN A 123 -9.18 24.76 -6.81
N MET A 124 -10.37 24.93 -7.39
CA MET A 124 -11.43 25.69 -6.75
C MET A 124 -11.97 24.96 -5.50
N VAL A 125 -12.09 23.64 -5.55
CA VAL A 125 -12.44 22.83 -4.36
C VAL A 125 -11.39 22.99 -3.26
N VAL A 126 -10.10 22.95 -3.62
CA VAL A 126 -9.00 23.24 -2.66
C VAL A 126 -9.17 24.63 -2.05
N GLY A 127 -9.50 25.64 -2.85
CA GLY A 127 -9.80 27.00 -2.36
C GLY A 127 -10.92 27.04 -1.32
N THR A 128 -12.03 26.33 -1.56
CA THR A 128 -13.17 26.30 -0.62
C THR A 128 -12.83 25.65 0.72
N LEU A 129 -11.83 24.75 0.79
CA LEU A 129 -11.41 24.12 2.06
C LEU A 129 -10.88 25.15 3.07
N GLY A 130 -10.22 26.22 2.60
CA GLY A 130 -9.65 27.25 3.49
C GLY A 130 -10.74 28.00 4.27
N THR A 131 -11.87 28.28 3.64
CA THR A 131 -12.96 29.04 4.24
C THR A 131 -14.03 28.14 4.86
N VAL A 132 -14.46 27.08 4.17
CA VAL A 132 -15.53 26.19 4.65
C VAL A 132 -15.05 25.25 5.77
N VAL A 133 -13.87 24.64 5.60
CA VAL A 133 -13.37 23.62 6.54
C VAL A 133 -12.45 24.23 7.58
N MET A 134 -11.48 25.04 7.16
CA MET A 134 -10.51 25.66 8.08
C MET A 134 -11.00 26.96 8.72
N GLN A 135 -12.11 27.54 8.23
CA GLN A 135 -12.73 28.76 8.78
C GLN A 135 -11.78 29.96 8.85
N LEU A 136 -10.93 30.10 7.84
CA LEU A 136 -10.09 31.29 7.66
C LEU A 136 -10.91 32.41 7.01
N SER A 137 -10.53 33.66 7.32
CA SER A 137 -11.01 34.84 6.59
C SER A 137 -10.62 34.78 5.12
N PHE A 138 -11.35 35.52 4.28
CA PHE A 138 -11.03 35.63 2.84
C PHE A 138 -9.57 36.05 2.62
N LEU A 139 -9.10 37.07 3.35
CA LEU A 139 -7.76 37.60 3.16
C LEU A 139 -6.68 36.58 3.54
N ASP A 140 -6.82 35.93 4.69
CA ASP A 140 -5.87 34.90 5.14
C ASP A 140 -5.79 33.74 4.15
N ALA A 141 -6.96 33.23 3.75
CA ALA A 141 -7.05 32.12 2.80
C ALA A 141 -6.50 32.52 1.43
N ALA A 142 -6.88 33.69 0.89
CA ALA A 142 -6.40 34.15 -0.41
C ALA A 142 -4.87 34.31 -0.45
N LEU A 143 -4.27 34.91 0.58
CA LEU A 143 -2.81 35.06 0.65
C LEU A 143 -2.11 33.70 0.74
N CYS A 144 -2.57 32.81 1.63
CA CYS A 144 -2.02 31.46 1.76
C CYS A 144 -2.13 30.68 0.45
N ALA A 145 -3.27 30.78 -0.24
CA ALA A 145 -3.50 30.12 -1.52
C ALA A 145 -2.57 30.66 -2.61
N MET A 146 -2.44 31.98 -2.75
CA MET A 146 -1.59 32.59 -3.78
C MET A 146 -0.10 32.26 -3.58
N PHE A 147 0.43 32.44 -2.38
CA PHE A 147 1.85 32.19 -2.12
C PHE A 147 2.20 30.70 -2.10
N GLY A 148 1.31 29.86 -1.54
CA GLY A 148 1.50 28.41 -1.54
C GLY A 148 1.51 27.86 -2.96
N ASN A 149 0.52 28.28 -3.78
CA ASN A 149 0.44 27.94 -5.19
C ASN A 149 1.68 28.40 -5.96
N LEU A 150 2.09 29.66 -5.83
CA LEU A 150 3.25 30.21 -6.54
C LEU A 150 4.51 29.39 -6.22
N LEU A 151 4.73 29.04 -4.95
CA LEU A 151 5.88 28.24 -4.53
C LEU A 151 5.91 26.85 -5.20
N GLY A 152 4.76 26.16 -5.26
CA GLY A 152 4.67 24.87 -5.95
C GLY A 152 4.83 24.99 -7.47
N CYS A 153 4.31 26.07 -8.06
CA CYS A 153 4.42 26.36 -9.49
C CYS A 153 5.87 26.62 -9.93
N LEU A 154 6.70 27.23 -9.07
CA LEU A 154 8.14 27.42 -9.32
C LEU A 154 8.86 26.06 -9.49
N ALA A 155 8.49 25.06 -8.69
CA ALA A 155 9.02 23.70 -8.80
C ALA A 155 8.58 23.01 -10.10
N THR A 156 7.31 23.17 -10.48
CA THR A 156 6.76 22.66 -11.76
C THR A 156 7.46 23.26 -12.97
N GLY A 157 7.68 24.58 -12.94
CA GLY A 157 8.46 25.28 -13.96
C GLY A 157 9.90 24.78 -14.06
N TYR A 158 10.56 24.53 -12.92
CA TYR A 158 11.93 23.97 -12.91
C TYR A 158 11.97 22.61 -13.59
N MET A 159 11.05 21.72 -13.26
CA MET A 159 11.05 20.36 -13.81
C MET A 159 10.76 20.35 -15.32
N CYS A 160 9.94 21.27 -15.84
CA CYS A 160 9.69 21.41 -17.28
C CYS A 160 10.97 21.70 -18.09
N THR A 161 11.99 22.32 -17.50
CA THR A 161 13.25 22.62 -18.21
C THR A 161 14.04 21.38 -18.59
N TRP A 162 13.79 20.23 -17.94
CA TRP A 162 14.47 18.97 -18.23
C TRP A 162 13.92 18.26 -19.46
N GLY A 163 12.67 18.52 -19.86
CA GLY A 163 12.04 17.89 -21.02
C GLY A 163 12.80 18.13 -22.32
N PRO A 164 13.03 19.40 -22.73
CA PRO A 164 13.73 19.71 -23.98
C PRO A 164 15.19 19.29 -23.98
N ARG A 165 15.85 19.29 -22.80
CA ARG A 165 17.25 18.89 -22.65
C ARG A 165 17.46 17.39 -22.81
N SER A 166 16.60 16.59 -22.18
CA SER A 166 16.75 15.14 -22.14
C SER A 166 16.01 14.43 -23.29
N GLY A 167 14.87 14.97 -23.73
CA GLY A 167 13.90 14.26 -24.56
C GLY A 167 13.22 13.09 -23.87
N HIS A 168 13.44 12.95 -22.56
CA HIS A 168 12.93 11.87 -21.72
C HIS A 168 11.73 12.34 -20.90
N ARG A 169 10.87 11.39 -20.55
CA ARG A 169 9.78 11.63 -19.59
C ARG A 169 10.35 11.95 -18.21
N THR A 170 9.59 12.67 -17.40
CA THR A 170 10.00 13.28 -16.13
C THR A 170 10.68 12.28 -15.19
N LEU A 171 10.07 11.12 -14.96
CA LEU A 171 10.59 10.12 -14.01
C LEU A 171 11.72 9.25 -14.59
N ILE A 172 11.95 9.29 -15.90
CA ILE A 172 13.16 8.70 -16.50
C ILE A 172 14.37 9.59 -16.18
N VAL A 173 14.20 10.91 -16.19
CA VAL A 173 15.25 11.85 -15.73
C VAL A 173 15.66 11.54 -14.29
N SER A 174 14.72 11.12 -13.44
CA SER A 174 15.03 10.70 -12.07
C SER A 174 15.97 9.50 -11.99
N ARG A 175 16.05 8.62 -13.00
CA ARG A 175 17.00 7.49 -13.01
C ARG A 175 18.45 7.95 -12.98
N TYR A 176 18.74 9.10 -13.59
CA TYR A 176 20.08 9.68 -13.67
C TYR A 176 20.52 10.32 -12.36
N LEU A 177 19.57 10.84 -11.57
CA LEU A 177 19.85 11.61 -10.36
C LEU A 177 19.64 10.76 -9.09
N MET A 178 18.53 10.04 -9.02
CA MET A 178 18.15 9.22 -7.87
C MET A 178 18.60 7.76 -8.00
N GLY A 179 18.79 7.27 -9.23
CA GLY A 179 19.19 5.89 -9.52
C GLY A 179 18.10 5.03 -10.15
N PHE A 180 18.52 3.95 -10.82
CA PHE A 180 17.63 3.13 -11.66
C PHE A 180 16.49 2.45 -10.88
N ASN A 181 16.82 1.72 -9.80
CA ASN A 181 15.81 1.03 -8.99
C ASN A 181 14.98 1.97 -8.10
N PRO A 182 15.58 2.96 -7.41
CA PRO A 182 14.81 3.87 -6.54
C PRO A 182 13.77 4.68 -7.32
N SER A 183 14.09 5.12 -8.54
CA SER A 183 13.15 5.87 -9.39
C SER A 183 11.85 5.10 -9.70
N LYS A 184 11.85 3.76 -9.68
CA LYS A 184 10.64 2.94 -9.89
C LYS A 184 9.63 3.12 -8.78
N VAL A 185 10.08 3.38 -7.54
CA VAL A 185 9.20 3.71 -6.42
C VAL A 185 8.48 5.02 -6.70
N CYS A 186 9.18 6.04 -7.19
CA CYS A 186 8.58 7.31 -7.59
C CYS A 186 7.60 7.14 -8.77
N CYS A 187 7.91 6.27 -9.74
CA CYS A 187 6.99 5.93 -10.83
C CYS A 187 5.69 5.34 -10.29
N PHE A 188 5.78 4.40 -9.34
CA PHE A 188 4.61 3.79 -8.70
C PHE A 188 3.81 4.81 -7.89
N LEU A 189 4.47 5.66 -7.09
CA LEU A 189 3.81 6.72 -6.33
C LEU A 189 3.10 7.72 -7.25
N ASN A 190 3.70 8.07 -8.40
CA ASN A 190 3.06 8.96 -9.36
C ASN A 190 1.85 8.31 -10.05
N VAL A 191 1.86 6.99 -10.29
CA VAL A 191 0.66 6.28 -10.72
C VAL A 191 -0.47 6.47 -9.70
N LEU A 192 -0.18 6.32 -8.40
CA LEU A 192 -1.18 6.53 -7.34
C LEU A 192 -1.65 7.98 -7.29
N THR A 193 -0.75 8.96 -7.46
CA THR A 193 -1.10 10.39 -7.56
C THR A 193 -2.11 10.63 -8.68
N ASN A 194 -1.87 10.09 -9.87
CA ASN A 194 -2.75 10.28 -11.02
C ASN A 194 -4.10 9.56 -10.84
N ILE A 195 -4.13 8.37 -10.23
CA ILE A 195 -5.38 7.71 -9.84
C ILE A 195 -6.16 8.58 -8.85
N GLY A 196 -5.49 9.15 -7.85
CA GLY A 196 -6.08 10.05 -6.86
C GLY A 196 -6.71 11.29 -7.49
N TYR A 197 -5.97 11.99 -8.35
CA TYR A 197 -6.49 13.17 -9.07
C TYR A 197 -7.58 12.82 -10.07
N GLY A 198 -7.48 11.69 -10.77
CA GLY A 198 -8.54 11.22 -11.66
C GLY A 198 -9.84 10.91 -10.93
N MET A 199 -9.73 10.29 -9.74
CA MET A 199 -10.86 10.05 -8.85
C MET A 199 -11.51 11.36 -8.39
N MET A 200 -10.72 12.30 -7.86
CA MET A 200 -11.21 13.61 -7.40
C MET A 200 -11.90 14.38 -8.53
N SER A 201 -11.28 14.40 -9.71
CA SER A 201 -11.81 15.04 -10.92
C SER A 201 -13.18 14.46 -11.31
N ALA A 202 -13.28 13.13 -11.40
CA ALA A 202 -14.54 12.47 -11.78
C ALA A 202 -15.65 12.73 -10.76
N MET A 203 -15.34 12.77 -9.46
CA MET A 203 -16.31 13.09 -8.41
C MET A 203 -16.85 14.52 -8.52
N VAL A 204 -15.97 15.53 -8.69
CA VAL A 204 -16.40 16.93 -8.86
C VAL A 204 -17.32 17.05 -10.08
N GLY A 205 -16.93 16.45 -11.21
CA GLY A 205 -17.72 16.51 -12.45
C GLY A 205 -19.07 15.81 -12.31
N GLY A 206 -19.10 14.64 -11.65
CA GLY A 206 -20.33 13.90 -11.41
C GLY A 206 -21.31 14.63 -10.49
N GLN A 207 -20.81 15.29 -9.44
CA GLN A 207 -21.63 16.12 -8.54
C GLN A 207 -22.25 17.30 -9.29
N ILE A 208 -21.48 18.01 -10.11
CA ILE A 208 -21.98 19.14 -10.92
C ILE A 208 -23.04 18.66 -11.90
N LEU A 209 -22.79 17.59 -12.66
CA LEU A 209 -23.76 17.03 -13.62
C LEU A 209 -25.07 16.60 -12.94
N SER A 210 -24.97 15.98 -11.76
CA SER A 210 -26.15 15.56 -11.01
C SER A 210 -27.00 16.76 -10.59
N LYS A 211 -26.38 17.82 -10.06
CA LYS A 211 -27.07 19.05 -9.67
C LYS A 211 -27.68 19.79 -10.84
N LEU A 212 -27.00 19.83 -11.99
CA LEU A 212 -27.52 20.47 -13.21
C LEU A 212 -28.81 19.82 -13.72
N SER A 213 -28.88 18.50 -13.63
CA SER A 213 -30.03 17.71 -14.05
C SER A 213 -31.19 17.69 -13.05
N GLY A 214 -31.07 18.36 -11.90
CA GLY A 214 -32.06 18.28 -10.82
C GLY A 214 -32.17 16.88 -10.21
N GLY A 215 -31.11 16.07 -10.31
CA GLY A 215 -31.09 14.68 -9.83
C GLY A 215 -31.52 13.62 -10.85
N ALA A 216 -31.93 13.99 -12.07
CA ALA A 216 -32.27 13.02 -13.12
C ALA A 216 -31.06 12.16 -13.54
N VAL A 217 -29.85 12.75 -13.50
CA VAL A 217 -28.57 12.05 -13.60
C VAL A 217 -28.04 11.86 -12.19
N SER A 218 -27.83 10.62 -11.75
CA SER A 218 -27.21 10.36 -10.45
C SER A 218 -25.72 10.77 -10.47
N VAL A 219 -25.14 11.07 -9.31
CA VAL A 219 -23.70 11.37 -9.18
C VAL A 219 -22.84 10.25 -9.77
N VAL A 220 -23.27 8.99 -9.59
CA VAL A 220 -22.59 7.81 -10.16
C VAL A 220 -22.59 7.84 -11.68
N VAL A 221 -23.73 8.13 -12.32
CA VAL A 221 -23.80 8.23 -13.78
C VAL A 221 -22.95 9.41 -14.27
N GLY A 222 -22.98 10.54 -13.57
CA GLY A 222 -22.13 11.69 -13.87
C GLY A 222 -20.63 11.37 -13.79
N ILE A 223 -20.19 10.63 -12.77
CA ILE A 223 -18.81 10.14 -12.63
C ILE A 223 -18.41 9.30 -13.84
N ILE A 224 -19.27 8.35 -14.26
CA ILE A 224 -19.00 7.49 -15.41
C ILE A 224 -18.88 8.30 -16.71
N ILE A 225 -19.76 9.29 -16.92
CA ILE A 225 -19.70 10.17 -18.10
C ILE A 225 -18.36 10.90 -18.15
N VAL A 226 -17.95 11.54 -17.06
CA VAL A 226 -16.69 12.30 -16.98
C VAL A 226 -15.48 11.39 -17.20
N ALA A 227 -15.49 10.21 -16.60
CA ALA A 227 -14.42 9.21 -16.75
C ALA A 227 -14.31 8.69 -18.19
N LEU A 228 -15.43 8.38 -18.85
CA LEU A 228 -15.45 7.92 -20.23
C LEU A 228 -14.94 9.00 -21.19
N VAL A 229 -15.40 10.26 -21.04
CA VAL A 229 -14.92 11.36 -21.87
C VAL A 229 -13.42 11.59 -21.68
N SER A 230 -12.93 11.54 -20.43
CA SER A 230 -11.50 11.64 -20.12
C SER A 230 -10.69 10.50 -20.74
N LEU A 231 -11.21 9.27 -20.71
CA LEU A 231 -10.58 8.09 -21.31
C LEU A 231 -10.46 8.21 -22.82
N VAL A 232 -11.50 8.70 -23.50
CA VAL A 232 -11.47 8.90 -24.95
C VAL A 232 -10.33 9.87 -25.30
N VAL A 233 -10.26 11.03 -24.66
CA VAL A 233 -9.21 12.03 -24.93
C VAL A 233 -7.81 11.49 -24.61
N ALA A 234 -7.63 10.81 -23.47
CA ALA A 234 -6.34 10.26 -23.06
C ALA A 234 -5.83 9.13 -23.97
N THR A 235 -6.74 8.37 -24.62
CA THR A 235 -6.38 7.25 -25.49
C THR A 235 -5.73 7.70 -26.80
N PHE A 236 -6.19 8.82 -27.36
CA PHE A 236 -5.70 9.30 -28.66
C PHE A 236 -4.32 9.98 -28.62
N GLY A 237 -3.84 10.39 -27.44
CA GLY A 237 -2.47 10.88 -27.24
C GLY A 237 -2.29 12.40 -27.28
N MET A 238 -1.02 12.86 -27.20
CA MET A 238 -0.68 14.27 -26.94
C MET A 238 -1.06 15.25 -28.05
N HIS A 239 -1.09 14.82 -29.31
CA HIS A 239 -1.34 15.71 -30.44
C HIS A 239 -2.79 16.25 -30.44
N ILE A 240 -3.76 15.37 -30.15
CA ILE A 240 -5.18 15.77 -30.04
C ILE A 240 -5.40 16.62 -28.78
N PHE A 241 -4.74 16.27 -27.69
CA PHE A 241 -4.78 17.06 -26.46
C PHE A 241 -4.26 18.49 -26.69
N GLN A 242 -3.07 18.65 -27.29
CA GLN A 242 -2.51 19.98 -27.58
C GLN A 242 -3.39 20.80 -28.53
N TYR A 243 -4.03 20.16 -29.52
CA TYR A 243 -4.97 20.83 -30.40
C TYR A 243 -6.19 21.35 -29.64
N TYR A 244 -6.75 20.54 -28.75
CA TYR A 244 -7.86 20.94 -27.89
C TYR A 244 -7.48 22.09 -26.95
N GLU A 245 -6.35 21.96 -26.25
CA GLU A 245 -5.88 22.98 -25.28
C GLU A 245 -5.56 24.34 -25.91
N ARG A 246 -5.21 24.37 -27.20
CA ARG A 246 -5.04 25.63 -27.95
C ARG A 246 -6.28 26.53 -27.88
N TYR A 247 -7.47 25.94 -27.80
CA TYR A 247 -8.75 26.66 -27.80
C TYR A 247 -9.53 26.54 -26.49
N ALA A 248 -9.29 25.49 -25.69
CA ALA A 248 -10.05 25.20 -24.47
C ALA A 248 -9.96 26.30 -23.41
N TRP A 249 -8.80 26.97 -23.29
CA TRP A 249 -8.56 27.98 -22.25
C TRP A 249 -9.57 29.14 -22.28
N PHE A 250 -10.02 29.56 -23.46
CA PHE A 250 -10.83 30.78 -23.60
C PHE A 250 -12.28 30.59 -23.11
N PRO A 251 -13.02 29.55 -23.56
CA PRO A 251 -14.33 29.22 -22.98
C PRO A 251 -14.28 28.99 -21.48
N GLN A 252 -13.23 28.33 -20.97
CA GLN A 252 -13.04 28.07 -19.55
C GLN A 252 -12.87 29.36 -18.74
N LEU A 253 -12.02 30.28 -19.21
CA LEU A 253 -11.85 31.58 -18.58
C LEU A 253 -13.16 32.38 -18.57
N LEU A 254 -13.93 32.38 -19.67
CA LEU A 254 -15.20 33.08 -19.75
C LEU A 254 -16.22 32.60 -18.70
N VAL A 255 -16.37 31.28 -18.55
CA VAL A 255 -17.34 30.74 -17.57
C VAL A 255 -16.91 31.00 -16.12
N LEU A 256 -15.61 31.05 -15.84
CA LEU A 256 -15.07 31.49 -14.54
C LEU A 256 -15.28 32.98 -14.30
N CYS A 257 -15.14 33.83 -15.32
CA CYS A 257 -15.47 35.26 -15.23
C CYS A 257 -16.97 35.48 -14.98
N PHE A 258 -17.85 34.71 -15.62
CA PHE A 258 -19.29 34.75 -15.33
C PHE A 258 -19.61 34.26 -13.92
N LEU A 259 -18.91 33.23 -13.44
CA LEU A 259 -19.03 32.77 -12.06
C LEU A 259 -18.62 33.89 -11.09
N LEU A 260 -17.47 34.53 -11.32
CA LEU A 260 -17.00 35.65 -10.50
C LEU A 260 -17.98 36.83 -10.51
N GLY A 261 -18.54 37.19 -11.67
CA GLY A 261 -19.52 38.28 -11.77
C GLY A 261 -20.83 37.98 -11.03
N SER A 262 -21.27 36.72 -11.04
CA SER A 262 -22.46 36.25 -10.32
C SER A 262 -22.23 36.18 -8.81
N ALA A 263 -21.17 35.47 -8.41
CA ALA A 263 -20.84 35.11 -7.04
C ALA A 263 -20.14 36.22 -6.26
N GLY A 264 -19.34 37.05 -6.92
CA GLY A 264 -18.45 38.04 -6.30
C GLY A 264 -19.13 39.02 -5.34
N PRO A 265 -20.35 39.52 -5.60
CA PRO A 265 -21.03 40.40 -4.65
C PRO A 265 -21.49 39.70 -3.35
N GLU A 266 -21.46 38.37 -3.29
CA GLU A 266 -21.78 37.56 -2.11
C GLU A 266 -20.51 37.08 -1.38
N PHE A 267 -19.33 37.59 -1.75
CA PHE A 267 -18.09 37.26 -1.05
C PHE A 267 -17.96 38.11 0.21
N ASP A 268 -17.66 37.47 1.34
CA ASP A 268 -17.40 38.17 2.59
C ASP A 268 -15.91 38.41 2.78
N PHE A 269 -15.50 39.66 2.58
CA PHE A 269 -14.13 40.13 2.78
C PHE A 269 -13.83 40.58 4.22
N LYS A 270 -14.83 40.64 5.10
CA LYS A 270 -14.74 41.21 6.45
C LYS A 270 -14.82 40.15 7.57
N ALA A 271 -15.31 38.95 7.28
CA ALA A 271 -15.33 37.85 8.22
C ALA A 271 -13.94 37.60 8.84
N ALA A 272 -13.88 37.50 10.16
CA ALA A 272 -12.65 37.18 10.88
C ALA A 272 -12.43 35.65 10.92
N SER A 273 -11.16 35.25 10.91
CA SER A 273 -10.75 33.84 11.08
C SER A 273 -11.16 33.32 12.46
N VAL A 274 -11.69 32.09 12.53
CA VAL A 274 -12.22 31.50 13.77
C VAL A 274 -11.14 30.68 14.49
N GLY A 275 -10.93 30.96 15.78
CA GLY A 275 -10.02 30.23 16.67
C GLY A 275 -9.17 31.14 17.57
N THR A 276 -8.34 30.55 18.42
CA THR A 276 -7.28 31.29 19.13
C THR A 276 -6.19 31.75 18.16
N GLY A 277 -5.33 32.70 18.57
CA GLY A 277 -4.26 33.20 17.72
C GLY A 277 -3.28 32.11 17.22
N GLU A 278 -3.02 31.11 18.06
CA GLU A 278 -2.18 29.96 17.71
C GLU A 278 -2.88 29.03 16.71
N GLU A 279 -4.16 28.71 16.94
CA GLU A 279 -4.98 27.88 16.04
C GLU A 279 -5.12 28.51 14.66
N ILE A 280 -5.32 29.83 14.58
CA ILE A 280 -5.41 30.56 13.31
C ILE A 280 -4.09 30.44 12.54
N ASN A 281 -2.94 30.57 13.21
CA ASN A 281 -1.64 30.42 12.56
C ASN A 281 -1.38 28.98 12.09
N ALA A 282 -1.78 27.98 12.88
CA ALA A 282 -1.73 26.57 12.49
C ALA A 282 -2.58 26.30 11.22
N LYS A 283 -3.82 26.81 11.20
CA LYS A 283 -4.72 26.73 10.04
C LYS A 283 -4.16 27.42 8.80
N ARG A 284 -3.57 28.62 8.95
CA ARG A 284 -2.91 29.34 7.85
C ARG A 284 -1.78 28.53 7.23
N LEU A 285 -0.90 27.95 8.06
CA LEU A 285 0.21 27.13 7.59
C LEU A 285 -0.26 25.82 6.95
N ALA A 286 -1.26 25.16 7.53
CA ALA A 286 -1.88 23.98 6.95
C ALA A 286 -2.50 24.28 5.57
N PHE A 287 -3.24 25.39 5.45
CA PHE A 287 -3.85 25.80 4.18
C PHE A 287 -2.81 26.20 3.12
N PHE A 288 -1.78 26.92 3.53
CA PHE A 288 -0.64 27.24 2.67
C PHE A 288 0.03 25.97 2.12
N SER A 289 0.26 24.99 3.00
CA SER A 289 0.85 23.69 2.67
C SER A 289 -0.04 22.88 1.74
N LEU A 290 -1.37 22.92 1.93
CA LEU A 290 -2.34 22.28 1.05
C LEU A 290 -2.34 22.89 -0.36
N CYS A 291 -2.28 24.22 -0.48
CA CYS A 291 -2.21 24.91 -1.76
C CYS A 291 -0.88 24.63 -2.47
N PHE A 292 0.23 24.60 -1.72
CA PHE A 292 1.53 24.17 -2.21
C PHE A 292 1.52 22.72 -2.71
N ALA A 293 0.93 21.80 -1.94
CA ALA A 293 0.80 20.39 -2.29
C ALA A 293 0.02 20.20 -3.59
N SER A 294 -1.06 20.96 -3.79
CA SER A 294 -1.84 20.92 -5.02
C SER A 294 -0.99 21.34 -6.22
N ALA A 295 -0.22 22.43 -6.10
CA ALA A 295 0.61 22.92 -7.19
C ALA A 295 1.83 22.03 -7.49
N ILE A 296 2.51 21.52 -6.46
CA ILE A 296 3.70 20.67 -6.62
C ILE A 296 3.35 19.28 -7.17
N SER A 297 2.12 18.82 -7.03
CA SER A 297 1.67 17.52 -7.55
C SER A 297 1.88 17.33 -9.07
N TRP A 298 2.03 18.42 -9.82
CA TRP A 298 2.32 18.41 -11.26
C TRP A 298 3.79 18.11 -11.59
N VAL A 299 4.72 18.32 -10.65
CA VAL A 299 6.16 18.19 -10.89
C VAL A 299 6.53 16.82 -11.48
N PRO A 300 6.04 15.66 -10.98
CA PRO A 300 6.42 14.34 -11.49
C PRO A 300 5.94 14.01 -12.91
N GLY A 301 5.13 14.87 -13.54
CA GLY A 301 4.74 14.75 -14.96
C GLY A 301 5.12 15.97 -15.80
N ALA A 302 5.76 16.99 -15.22
CA ALA A 302 5.91 18.30 -15.83
C ALA A 302 6.76 18.31 -17.11
N ALA A 303 7.83 17.51 -17.16
CA ALA A 303 8.71 17.43 -18.32
C ALA A 303 8.06 16.66 -19.50
N ASP A 304 7.06 15.82 -19.24
CA ASP A 304 6.43 14.94 -20.24
C ASP A 304 5.81 15.73 -21.40
N TYR A 305 5.33 16.94 -21.11
CA TYR A 305 4.68 17.83 -22.08
C TYR A 305 5.68 18.64 -22.91
N HIS A 306 6.95 18.69 -22.51
CA HIS A 306 7.98 19.50 -23.14
C HIS A 306 9.04 18.69 -23.90
N VAL A 307 8.91 17.36 -23.95
CA VAL A 307 9.88 16.48 -24.63
C VAL A 307 9.99 16.73 -26.13
N TYR A 308 8.98 17.33 -26.74
CA TYR A 308 8.94 17.65 -28.18
C TYR A 308 9.58 18.99 -28.54
N TYR A 309 10.12 19.76 -27.59
CA TYR A 309 10.76 21.04 -27.89
C TYR A 309 12.28 20.89 -28.04
N SER A 310 12.88 21.68 -28.93
CA SER A 310 14.32 21.66 -29.18
C SER A 310 15.12 22.06 -27.92
N PRO A 311 16.29 21.41 -27.65
CA PRO A 311 17.23 21.81 -26.62
C PRO A 311 17.73 23.27 -26.73
N ASP A 312 17.69 23.86 -27.93
CA ASP A 312 18.10 25.25 -28.19
C ASP A 312 17.14 26.28 -27.56
N THR A 313 15.98 25.81 -27.11
CA THR A 313 15.02 26.64 -26.40
C THR A 313 15.60 27.02 -25.04
N GLY A 314 15.87 28.31 -24.83
CA GLY A 314 16.44 28.81 -23.58
C GLY A 314 15.62 28.37 -22.34
N ALA A 315 16.28 27.71 -21.38
CA ALA A 315 15.63 27.16 -20.19
C ALA A 315 14.83 28.20 -19.39
N TRP A 316 15.31 29.44 -19.32
CA TRP A 316 14.59 30.55 -18.67
C TRP A 316 13.23 30.83 -19.31
N ARG A 317 13.12 30.65 -20.62
CA ARG A 317 11.87 30.87 -21.36
C ARG A 317 10.85 29.79 -21.00
N ILE A 318 11.26 28.52 -21.01
CA ILE A 318 10.40 27.39 -20.61
C ILE A 318 9.95 27.55 -19.16
N TRP A 319 10.89 27.85 -18.27
CA TRP A 319 10.63 28.05 -16.84
C TRP A 319 9.64 29.18 -16.57
N SER A 320 9.88 30.36 -17.15
CA SER A 320 9.02 31.53 -16.91
C SER A 320 7.63 31.37 -17.53
N MET A 321 7.51 30.90 -18.77
CA MET A 321 6.22 30.70 -19.43
C MET A 321 5.38 29.63 -18.72
N THR A 322 6.00 28.53 -18.30
CA THR A 322 5.32 27.48 -17.54
C THR A 322 4.84 28.02 -16.19
N THR A 323 5.75 28.60 -15.40
CA THR A 323 5.45 29.09 -14.04
C THR A 323 4.34 30.13 -14.07
N ILE A 324 4.41 31.10 -15.00
CA ILE A 324 3.38 32.14 -15.14
C ILE A 324 2.04 31.52 -15.54
N GLY A 325 2.04 30.62 -16.53
CA GLY A 325 0.82 29.97 -17.00
C GLY A 325 0.10 29.20 -15.87
N VAL A 326 0.80 28.25 -15.24
CA VAL A 326 0.21 27.42 -14.18
C VAL A 326 -0.16 28.24 -12.95
N SER A 327 0.70 29.16 -12.52
CA SER A 327 0.44 30.00 -11.34
C SER A 327 -0.77 30.90 -11.55
N LEU A 328 -0.92 31.52 -12.73
CA LEU A 328 -2.05 32.39 -13.02
C LEU A 328 -3.36 31.59 -13.07
N GLY A 329 -3.38 30.46 -13.78
CA GLY A 329 -4.57 29.62 -13.90
C GLY A 329 -5.06 29.07 -12.56
N MET A 330 -4.13 28.55 -11.74
CA MET A 330 -4.45 28.02 -10.41
C MET A 330 -4.85 29.13 -9.44
N SER A 331 -4.24 30.32 -9.51
CA SER A 331 -4.60 31.43 -8.62
C SER A 331 -6.04 31.89 -8.84
N ILE A 332 -6.49 31.98 -10.10
CA ILE A 332 -7.87 32.36 -10.42
C ILE A 332 -8.87 31.39 -9.76
N THR A 333 -8.65 30.09 -9.92
CA THR A 333 -9.57 29.07 -9.39
C THR A 333 -9.50 28.95 -7.87
N LEU A 334 -8.31 29.02 -7.28
CA LEU A 334 -8.13 29.00 -5.83
C LEU A 334 -8.82 30.18 -5.15
N ILE A 335 -8.59 31.42 -5.63
CA ILE A 335 -9.21 32.62 -5.07
C ILE A 335 -10.73 32.57 -5.24
N LEU A 336 -11.21 32.13 -6.40
CA LEU A 336 -12.64 31.96 -6.64
C LEU A 336 -13.25 30.95 -5.66
N GLY A 337 -12.55 29.84 -5.39
CA GLY A 337 -12.96 28.85 -4.40
C GLY A 337 -13.00 29.41 -2.98
N VAL A 338 -11.99 30.18 -2.58
CA VAL A 338 -11.96 30.89 -1.28
C VAL A 338 -13.20 31.78 -1.15
N GLY A 339 -13.48 32.60 -2.16
CA GLY A 339 -14.64 33.49 -2.19
C GLY A 339 -15.96 32.75 -2.12
N LEU A 340 -16.15 31.71 -2.95
CA LEU A 340 -17.36 30.89 -2.94
C LEU A 340 -17.64 30.28 -1.57
N GLY A 341 -16.60 29.82 -0.86
CA GLY A 341 -16.77 29.29 0.48
C GLY A 341 -17.24 30.33 1.51
N THR A 342 -16.83 31.59 1.40
CA THR A 342 -17.33 32.67 2.28
C THR A 342 -18.81 32.98 2.08
N GLY A 343 -19.30 32.86 0.84
CA GLY A 343 -20.71 33.09 0.53
C GLY A 343 -21.64 32.07 1.19
N ILE A 344 -21.20 30.82 1.32
CA ILE A 344 -21.98 29.76 2.00
C ILE A 344 -22.16 30.08 3.48
N THR A 345 -21.12 30.59 4.15
CA THR A 345 -21.15 30.81 5.60
C THR A 345 -21.99 32.01 6.04
N HIS A 346 -22.28 32.95 5.13
CA HIS A 346 -22.99 34.18 5.48
C HIS A 346 -24.34 34.33 4.77
N ASN A 347 -24.55 33.71 3.60
CA ASN A 347 -25.75 33.90 2.80
C ASN A 347 -26.74 32.74 3.01
N PRO A 348 -27.90 32.97 3.65
CA PRO A 348 -28.88 31.91 3.93
C PRO A 348 -29.39 31.20 2.67
N ARG A 349 -29.40 31.89 1.52
CA ARG A 349 -29.80 31.30 0.24
C ARG A 349 -28.79 30.27 -0.24
N TRP A 350 -27.50 30.53 -0.06
CA TRP A 350 -26.44 29.61 -0.47
C TRP A 350 -26.31 28.46 0.53
N GLU A 351 -26.47 28.74 1.83
CA GLU A 351 -26.59 27.71 2.85
C GLU A 351 -27.71 26.72 2.54
N ALA A 352 -28.87 27.19 2.07
CA ALA A 352 -29.98 26.32 1.66
C ALA A 352 -29.70 25.46 0.41
N ILE A 353 -28.81 25.92 -0.48
CA ILE A 353 -28.40 25.18 -1.69
C ILE A 353 -27.27 24.18 -1.36
N TYR A 354 -26.45 24.52 -0.37
CA TYR A 354 -25.28 23.75 0.03
C TYR A 354 -25.69 22.46 0.75
N ASP A 355 -25.23 21.32 0.22
CA ASP A 355 -25.54 19.99 0.74
C ASP A 355 -24.30 19.29 1.32
N GLY A 356 -23.25 20.05 1.64
CA GLY A 356 -21.96 19.51 2.07
C GLY A 356 -21.04 19.07 0.93
N THR A 357 -21.44 19.23 -0.35
CA THR A 357 -20.61 18.83 -1.50
C THR A 357 -20.00 20.02 -2.25
N PRO A 358 -18.75 19.91 -2.76
CA PRO A 358 -18.15 20.94 -3.60
C PRO A 358 -18.95 21.27 -4.86
N GLY A 359 -19.64 20.30 -5.45
CA GLY A 359 -20.50 20.52 -6.61
C GLY A 359 -21.64 21.50 -6.33
N SER A 360 -22.25 21.45 -5.14
CA SER A 360 -23.31 22.39 -4.75
C SER A 360 -22.80 23.83 -4.60
N VAL A 361 -21.56 24.01 -4.14
CA VAL A 361 -20.90 25.33 -4.01
C VAL A 361 -20.78 26.02 -5.36
N VAL A 362 -20.35 25.29 -6.40
CA VAL A 362 -20.24 25.83 -7.76
C VAL A 362 -21.60 26.25 -8.29
N ILE A 363 -22.64 25.44 -8.03
CA ILE A 363 -24.00 25.71 -8.48
C ILE A 363 -24.60 26.92 -7.75
N ALA A 364 -24.36 27.06 -6.45
CA ALA A 364 -24.76 28.23 -5.68
C ALA A 364 -24.14 29.53 -6.25
N GLY A 365 -22.87 29.48 -6.66
CA GLY A 365 -22.22 30.62 -7.31
C GLY A 365 -22.86 31.04 -8.64
N TYR A 366 -23.48 30.12 -9.37
CA TYR A 366 -24.18 30.38 -10.63
C TYR A 366 -25.67 30.74 -10.48
N ASP A 367 -26.21 30.69 -9.27
CA ASP A 367 -27.64 30.74 -9.00
C ASP A 367 -28.31 32.02 -9.53
N ARG A 368 -27.63 33.18 -9.48
CA ARG A 368 -28.14 34.46 -9.99
C ARG A 368 -28.30 34.51 -11.52
N LEU A 369 -27.62 33.64 -12.26
CA LEU A 369 -27.65 33.60 -13.73
C LEU A 369 -28.76 32.69 -14.29
N GLY A 370 -29.56 32.06 -13.43
CA GLY A 370 -30.70 31.23 -13.83
C GLY A 370 -30.32 30.14 -14.86
N GLY A 371 -31.07 30.06 -15.96
CA GLY A 371 -30.84 29.07 -17.02
C GLY A 371 -29.47 29.17 -17.69
N PHE A 372 -28.92 30.39 -17.83
CA PHE A 372 -27.58 30.60 -18.39
C PHE A 372 -26.49 30.10 -17.42
N GLY A 373 -26.69 30.25 -16.11
CA GLY A 373 -25.79 29.69 -15.10
C GLY A 373 -25.62 28.18 -15.20
N LYS A 374 -26.72 27.45 -15.49
CA LYS A 374 -26.68 26.00 -15.72
C LYS A 374 -25.83 25.62 -16.95
N PHE A 375 -25.93 26.40 -18.02
CA PHE A 375 -25.10 26.20 -19.22
C PHE A 375 -23.61 26.43 -18.92
N CYS A 376 -23.27 27.51 -18.21
CA CYS A 376 -21.89 27.80 -17.79
C CYS A 376 -21.32 26.70 -16.88
N ALA A 377 -22.10 26.22 -15.92
CA ALA A 377 -21.71 25.11 -15.05
C ALA A 377 -21.49 23.79 -15.83
N PHE A 378 -22.27 23.52 -16.88
CA PHE A 378 -22.02 22.38 -17.78
C PHE A 378 -20.69 22.51 -18.52
N LEU A 379 -20.40 23.70 -19.08
CA LEU A 379 -19.11 23.96 -19.74
C LEU A 379 -17.93 23.84 -18.78
N ASN A 380 -18.11 24.20 -17.51
CA ASN A 380 -17.11 23.99 -16.47
C ASN A 380 -16.74 22.52 -16.27
N VAL A 381 -17.64 21.56 -16.51
CA VAL A 381 -17.29 20.13 -16.45
C VAL A 381 -16.21 19.77 -17.48
N LEU A 382 -16.10 20.50 -18.60
CA LEU A 382 -15.03 20.29 -19.59
C LEU A 382 -13.64 20.66 -19.04
N THR A 383 -13.54 21.61 -18.09
CA THR A 383 -12.27 21.93 -17.41
C THR A 383 -11.70 20.72 -16.67
N ILE A 384 -12.57 19.86 -16.16
CA ILE A 384 -12.19 18.65 -15.43
C ILE A 384 -11.59 17.63 -16.38
N VAL A 385 -12.12 17.55 -17.60
CA VAL A 385 -11.57 16.71 -18.67
C VAL A 385 -10.20 17.23 -19.10
N SER A 386 -10.05 18.55 -19.30
CA SER A 386 -8.74 19.21 -19.56
C SER A 386 -7.69 18.86 -18.50
N ASN A 387 -8.09 18.82 -17.23
CA ASN A 387 -7.19 18.50 -16.12
C ASN A 387 -6.84 17.01 -16.03
N ASN A 388 -7.82 16.13 -16.29
CA ASN A 388 -7.68 14.70 -16.05
C ASN A 388 -7.02 13.95 -17.22
N ALA A 389 -7.21 14.41 -18.46
CA ALA A 389 -6.62 13.77 -19.64
C ALA A 389 -5.08 13.73 -19.60
N PRO A 390 -4.36 14.81 -19.21
CA PRO A 390 -2.90 14.81 -19.09
C PRO A 390 -2.38 13.82 -18.06
N GLY A 391 -2.98 13.80 -16.86
CA GLY A 391 -2.61 12.84 -15.81
C GLY A 391 -2.87 11.39 -16.23
N SER A 392 -3.99 11.14 -16.91
CA SER A 392 -4.33 9.83 -17.46
C SER A 392 -3.35 9.37 -18.55
N TYR A 393 -2.83 10.31 -19.34
CA TYR A 393 -1.81 10.07 -20.35
C TYR A 393 -0.45 9.74 -19.72
N SER A 394 0.06 10.59 -18.82
CA SER A 394 1.35 10.37 -18.13
C SER A 394 1.35 9.09 -17.29
N MET A 395 0.23 8.77 -16.65
CA MET A 395 0.07 7.55 -15.84
C MET A 395 0.37 6.26 -16.62
N ALA A 396 -0.12 6.16 -17.85
CA ALA A 396 0.09 4.96 -18.66
C ALA A 396 1.58 4.76 -19.01
N MET A 397 2.35 5.83 -19.16
CA MET A 397 3.80 5.76 -19.35
C MET A 397 4.53 5.41 -18.05
N ASN A 398 4.07 5.92 -16.90
CA ASN A 398 4.64 5.56 -15.60
C ASN A 398 4.51 4.06 -15.29
N PHE A 399 3.42 3.41 -15.71
CA PHE A 399 3.30 1.94 -15.63
C PHE A 399 4.39 1.23 -16.44
N GLN A 400 4.63 1.68 -17.67
CA GLN A 400 5.68 1.10 -18.52
C GLN A 400 7.07 1.27 -17.89
N MET A 401 7.33 2.40 -17.21
CA MET A 401 8.63 2.67 -16.55
C MET A 401 8.98 1.74 -15.37
N LEU A 402 8.03 0.96 -14.85
CA LEU A 402 8.26 0.03 -13.72
C LEU A 402 9.14 -1.16 -14.10
N GLY A 403 9.15 -1.56 -15.38
CA GLY A 403 10.07 -2.59 -15.89
C GLY A 403 9.65 -3.21 -17.21
N ASP A 404 10.51 -4.08 -17.73
CA ASP A 404 10.42 -4.64 -19.09
C ASP A 404 9.14 -5.44 -19.34
N PHE A 405 8.58 -6.07 -18.30
CA PHE A 405 7.30 -6.77 -18.40
C PHE A 405 6.16 -5.79 -18.74
N TRP A 406 6.11 -4.65 -18.03
CA TRP A 406 5.04 -3.66 -18.18
C TRP A 406 5.17 -2.86 -19.48
N CYS A 407 6.40 -2.65 -19.97
CA CYS A 407 6.66 -2.04 -21.29
C CYS A 407 5.99 -2.77 -22.45
N LYS A 408 5.80 -4.10 -22.35
CA LYS A 408 5.18 -4.91 -23.41
C LYS A 408 3.67 -4.68 -23.55
N ILE A 409 3.04 -4.08 -22.54
CA ILE A 409 1.60 -3.84 -22.53
C ILE A 409 1.31 -2.48 -23.22
N PRO A 410 0.36 -2.44 -24.17
CA PRO A 410 0.00 -1.20 -24.85
C PRO A 410 -0.53 -0.10 -23.93
N ARG A 411 -0.19 1.16 -24.23
CA ARG A 411 -0.59 2.34 -23.45
C ARG A 411 -2.11 2.44 -23.21
N PRO A 412 -3.01 2.25 -24.21
CA PRO A 412 -4.45 2.36 -23.96
C PRO A 412 -5.00 1.32 -22.98
N VAL A 413 -4.35 0.16 -22.84
CA VAL A 413 -4.74 -0.83 -21.84
C VAL A 413 -4.51 -0.27 -20.44
N PHE A 414 -3.34 0.33 -20.18
CA PHE A 414 -3.07 0.97 -18.90
C PHE A 414 -3.99 2.18 -18.66
N THR A 415 -4.23 3.02 -19.66
CA THR A 415 -5.17 4.14 -19.54
C THR A 415 -6.57 3.64 -19.18
N THR A 416 -7.07 2.60 -19.85
CA THR A 416 -8.40 2.02 -19.59
C THR A 416 -8.49 1.40 -18.20
N VAL A 417 -7.52 0.56 -17.82
CA VAL A 417 -7.48 -0.08 -16.49
C VAL A 417 -7.44 0.97 -15.40
N SER A 418 -6.63 2.01 -15.56
CA SER A 418 -6.51 3.07 -14.57
C SER A 418 -7.77 3.91 -14.46
N THR A 419 -8.44 4.20 -15.60
CA THR A 419 -9.76 4.84 -15.59
C THR A 419 -10.77 4.02 -14.84
N ILE A 420 -10.83 2.70 -15.07
CA ILE A 420 -11.74 1.81 -14.33
C ILE A 420 -11.45 1.88 -12.82
N ILE A 421 -10.17 1.85 -12.43
CA ILE A 421 -9.76 1.90 -11.02
C ILE A 421 -10.19 3.23 -10.39
N TYR A 422 -9.81 4.38 -10.95
CA TYR A 422 -10.18 5.66 -10.33
C TYR A 422 -11.69 5.91 -10.37
N THR A 423 -12.40 5.37 -11.37
CA THR A 423 -13.86 5.47 -11.47
C THR A 423 -14.52 4.66 -10.35
N ALA A 424 -14.05 3.43 -10.11
CA ALA A 424 -14.55 2.62 -9.00
C ALA A 424 -14.30 3.29 -7.64
N CYS A 425 -13.10 3.84 -7.43
CA CYS A 425 -12.79 4.61 -6.23
C CYS A 425 -13.65 5.87 -6.11
N ALA A 426 -13.92 6.57 -7.22
CA ALA A 426 -14.74 7.79 -7.24
C ALA A 426 -16.19 7.48 -6.88
N ILE A 427 -16.73 6.35 -7.35
CA ILE A 427 -18.06 5.89 -6.98
C ILE A 427 -18.13 5.62 -5.48
N GLY A 428 -17.10 5.01 -4.88
CA GLY A 428 -17.05 4.74 -3.44
C GLY A 428 -16.85 5.98 -2.57
N GLY A 429 -16.07 6.96 -3.03
CA GLY A 429 -15.70 8.17 -2.29
C GLY A 429 -16.61 9.38 -2.47
N ARG A 430 -17.64 9.28 -3.34
CA ARG A 430 -18.49 10.40 -3.79
C ARG A 430 -19.12 11.24 -2.68
N ASP A 431 -19.36 10.64 -1.52
CA ASP A 431 -20.04 11.25 -0.36
C ASP A 431 -19.06 11.89 0.64
N SER A 432 -17.74 11.81 0.40
CA SER A 432 -16.70 12.30 1.32
C SER A 432 -15.61 13.12 0.62
N LEU A 433 -15.99 13.85 -0.44
CA LEU A 433 -15.04 14.53 -1.33
C LEU A 433 -14.09 15.50 -0.59
N TYR A 434 -14.61 16.32 0.32
CA TYR A 434 -13.77 17.23 1.11
C TYR A 434 -12.73 16.50 1.96
N GLN A 435 -13.11 15.41 2.63
CA GLN A 435 -12.18 14.58 3.40
C GLN A 435 -11.12 13.93 2.51
N ILE A 436 -11.50 13.50 1.30
CA ILE A 436 -10.55 12.94 0.33
C ILE A 436 -9.51 13.98 -0.06
N PHE A 437 -9.92 15.21 -0.40
CA PHE A 437 -8.97 16.28 -0.73
C PHE A 437 -8.05 16.61 0.45
N SER A 438 -8.60 16.77 1.66
CA SER A 438 -7.81 17.10 2.86
C SER A 438 -6.80 16.02 3.23
N ASN A 439 -7.06 14.74 2.95
CA ASN A 439 -6.14 13.65 3.29
C ASN A 439 -5.18 13.27 2.15
N LEU A 440 -5.67 13.26 0.90
CA LEU A 440 -4.93 12.72 -0.23
C LEU A 440 -3.95 13.73 -0.82
N VAL A 441 -4.33 15.01 -0.90
CA VAL A 441 -3.49 16.06 -1.49
C VAL A 441 -2.21 16.29 -0.67
N PRO A 442 -2.25 16.39 0.68
CA PRO A 442 -1.02 16.48 1.47
C PRO A 442 -0.14 15.23 1.33
N LEU A 443 -0.73 14.03 1.34
CA LEU A 443 0.02 12.77 1.16
C LEU A 443 0.78 12.73 -0.17
N ILE A 444 0.17 13.23 -1.24
CA ILE A 444 0.83 13.43 -2.53
C ILE A 444 1.95 14.46 -2.39
N GLY A 445 1.67 15.61 -1.75
CA GLY A 445 2.65 16.65 -1.50
C GLY A 445 3.91 16.15 -0.77
N TYR A 446 3.76 15.29 0.24
CA TYR A 446 4.88 14.76 1.03
C TYR A 446 5.91 14.05 0.18
N TRP A 447 5.49 13.07 -0.62
CA TRP A 447 6.44 12.28 -1.40
C TRP A 447 7.03 13.08 -2.55
N VAL A 448 6.23 13.97 -3.15
CA VAL A 448 6.70 14.81 -4.26
C VAL A 448 7.74 15.80 -3.78
N VAL A 449 7.55 16.45 -2.63
CA VAL A 449 8.54 17.39 -2.11
C VAL A 449 9.85 16.69 -1.74
N ILE A 450 9.78 15.52 -1.11
CA ILE A 450 10.95 14.69 -0.79
C ILE A 450 11.72 14.32 -2.06
N TRP A 451 11.02 13.79 -3.06
CA TRP A 451 11.64 13.43 -4.33
C TRP A 451 12.20 14.65 -5.06
N PHE A 452 11.47 15.76 -5.10
CA PHE A 452 11.90 16.99 -5.76
C PHE A 452 13.17 17.56 -5.12
N THR A 453 13.27 17.54 -3.79
CA THR A 453 14.51 17.92 -3.07
C THR A 453 15.69 17.11 -3.55
N ILE A 454 15.54 15.78 -3.61
CA ILE A 454 16.61 14.88 -4.08
C ILE A 454 17.05 15.24 -5.51
N ILE A 455 16.09 15.50 -6.40
CA ILE A 455 16.38 15.86 -7.79
C ILE A 455 17.14 17.19 -7.87
N VAL A 456 16.68 18.22 -7.15
CA VAL A 456 17.30 19.55 -7.17
C VAL A 456 18.70 19.50 -6.57
N GLU A 457 18.89 18.89 -5.40
CA GLU A 457 20.20 18.78 -4.76
C GLU A 457 21.16 17.94 -5.60
N SER A 458 20.70 16.82 -6.15
CA SER A 458 21.52 16.00 -7.03
C SER A 458 21.96 16.74 -8.29
N ALA A 459 21.06 17.48 -8.92
CA ALA A 459 21.39 18.24 -10.12
C ALA A 459 22.27 19.48 -9.86
N THR A 460 22.09 20.16 -8.71
CA THR A 460 22.73 21.46 -8.45
C THR A 460 23.97 21.39 -7.57
N ILE A 461 24.05 20.41 -6.68
CA ILE A 461 25.17 20.20 -5.75
C ILE A 461 26.10 19.12 -6.30
N PHE A 462 25.60 17.91 -6.57
CA PHE A 462 26.45 16.76 -6.90
C PHE A 462 26.85 16.66 -8.37
N GLU A 463 25.91 16.90 -9.29
CA GLU A 463 26.13 16.75 -10.74
C GLU A 463 26.28 18.11 -11.45
N ARG A 464 26.71 19.15 -10.70
CA ARG A 464 26.85 20.50 -11.21
C ARG A 464 27.85 20.56 -12.36
N GLY A 465 27.36 20.90 -13.56
CA GLY A 465 28.20 21.06 -14.76
C GLY A 465 28.55 19.75 -15.47
N ARG A 466 27.97 18.61 -15.07
CA ARG A 466 28.18 17.34 -15.76
C ARG A 466 27.24 17.17 -16.95
N HIS A 467 27.74 16.60 -18.04
CA HIS A 467 26.92 16.22 -19.19
C HIS A 467 26.39 14.79 -19.01
N PHE A 468 25.07 14.62 -19.08
CA PHE A 468 24.43 13.31 -19.02
C PHE A 468 24.43 12.63 -20.39
N ASP A 469 24.80 11.35 -20.42
CA ASP A 469 24.57 10.50 -21.59
C ASP A 469 23.11 10.00 -21.59
N TRP A 470 22.27 10.69 -22.36
CA TRP A 470 20.84 10.39 -22.47
C TRP A 470 20.55 9.05 -23.18
N SER A 471 21.54 8.41 -23.81
CA SER A 471 21.35 7.10 -24.45
C SER A 471 21.29 5.94 -23.44
N ALA A 472 21.88 6.11 -22.26
CA ALA A 472 21.99 5.09 -21.21
C ALA A 472 20.71 4.88 -20.36
N TRP A 473 19.59 5.51 -20.73
CA TRP A 473 18.40 5.68 -19.88
C TRP A 473 17.71 4.40 -19.40
N ASN A 474 17.95 3.27 -20.08
CA ASN A 474 17.41 1.95 -19.72
C ASN A 474 18.48 0.90 -19.39
N ASP A 475 19.73 1.32 -19.15
CA ASP A 475 20.84 0.42 -18.80
C ASP A 475 21.17 0.56 -17.29
N PRO A 476 20.82 -0.44 -16.45
CA PRO A 476 21.09 -0.40 -15.02
C PRO A 476 22.59 -0.34 -14.66
N GLN A 477 23.49 -0.75 -15.56
CA GLN A 477 24.93 -0.77 -15.30
C GLN A 477 25.57 0.62 -15.49
N LYS A 478 24.99 1.46 -16.35
CA LYS A 478 25.48 2.81 -16.65
C LYS A 478 24.85 3.90 -15.77
N LEU A 479 23.79 3.55 -15.04
CA LEU A 479 23.02 4.46 -14.19
C LEU A 479 23.39 4.28 -12.71
N PRO A 480 23.24 5.32 -11.87
CA PRO A 480 23.58 5.23 -10.47
C PRO A 480 22.70 4.21 -9.74
N VAL A 481 23.30 3.53 -8.75
CA VAL A 481 22.59 2.58 -7.88
C VAL A 481 21.59 3.31 -6.97
N GLY A 482 21.92 4.55 -6.57
CA GLY A 482 20.99 5.43 -5.87
C GLY A 482 20.83 5.17 -4.37
N PHE A 483 21.84 4.59 -3.71
CA PHE A 483 21.74 4.24 -2.29
C PHE A 483 21.49 5.45 -1.38
N ALA A 484 22.31 6.52 -1.50
CA ALA A 484 22.15 7.74 -0.71
C ALA A 484 20.77 8.38 -0.92
N ALA A 485 20.33 8.47 -2.19
CA ALA A 485 19.02 8.98 -2.54
C ALA A 485 17.86 8.13 -1.97
N THR A 486 18.03 6.81 -1.90
CA THR A 486 17.03 5.91 -1.30
C THR A 486 16.93 6.13 0.22
N VAL A 487 18.07 6.22 0.90
CA VAL A 487 18.11 6.47 2.34
C VAL A 487 17.51 7.84 2.67
N ALA A 488 17.90 8.88 1.94
CA ALA A 488 17.32 10.22 2.08
C ALA A 488 15.81 10.23 1.82
N PHE A 489 15.32 9.48 0.82
CA PHE A 489 13.88 9.35 0.55
C PHE A 489 13.12 8.70 1.72
N LEU A 490 13.69 7.65 2.33
CA LEU A 490 13.08 6.97 3.48
C LEU A 490 13.09 7.84 4.74
N ILE A 491 14.18 8.56 4.99
CA ILE A 491 14.31 9.49 6.12
C ILE A 491 13.39 10.70 5.93
N GLY A 492 13.24 11.20 4.70
CA GLY A 492 12.22 12.18 4.35
C GLY A 492 10.81 11.72 4.72
N TRP A 493 10.47 10.48 4.42
CA TRP A 493 9.18 9.90 4.83
C TRP A 493 9.03 9.81 6.35
N ALA A 494 10.10 9.45 7.08
CA ALA A 494 10.06 9.48 8.54
C ALA A 494 9.78 10.91 9.06
N GLY A 495 10.41 11.93 8.47
CA GLY A 495 10.12 13.34 8.78
C GLY A 495 8.66 13.71 8.51
N ALA A 496 8.13 13.33 7.35
CA ALA A 496 6.73 13.56 7.00
C ALA A 496 5.76 12.86 7.96
N ILE A 497 6.03 11.62 8.35
CA ILE A 497 5.21 10.86 9.32
C ILE A 497 5.22 11.55 10.68
N VAL A 498 6.35 12.03 11.16
CA VAL A 498 6.41 12.70 12.47
C VAL A 498 5.65 14.03 12.47
N GLY A 499 5.56 14.69 11.30
CA GLY A 499 4.94 16.00 11.10
C GLY A 499 3.52 16.04 10.55
N MET A 500 2.97 14.93 10.05
CA MET A 500 1.66 14.95 9.39
C MET A 500 0.51 15.07 10.38
N ASP A 501 -0.55 15.78 9.97
CA ASP A 501 -1.82 15.86 10.69
C ASP A 501 -2.95 15.43 9.76
N GLN A 502 -3.28 14.15 9.77
CA GLN A 502 -4.25 13.54 8.87
C GLN A 502 -5.32 12.78 9.66
N VAL A 503 -6.50 12.58 9.07
CA VAL A 503 -7.64 11.93 9.75
C VAL A 503 -7.30 10.53 10.28
N TYR A 504 -6.41 9.81 9.59
CA TYR A 504 -6.00 8.46 9.96
C TYR A 504 -4.80 8.40 10.92
N TYR A 505 -4.02 9.49 11.02
CA TYR A 505 -2.81 9.53 11.83
C TYR A 505 -2.33 10.98 12.05
N THR A 506 -2.11 11.33 13.31
CA THR A 506 -1.46 12.58 13.71
C THR A 506 -0.09 12.28 14.29
N GLY A 507 0.95 12.86 13.71
CA GLY A 507 2.33 12.73 14.16
C GLY A 507 2.57 13.45 15.49
N PRO A 508 3.56 13.03 16.28
CA PRO A 508 3.81 13.61 17.60
C PRO A 508 4.22 15.09 17.56
N ILE A 509 4.83 15.57 16.47
CA ILE A 509 5.14 17.01 16.33
C ILE A 509 3.87 17.80 15.99
N ALA A 510 3.04 17.29 15.07
CA ALA A 510 1.76 17.92 14.73
C ALA A 510 0.82 18.00 15.94
N GLY A 511 0.72 16.90 16.70
CA GLY A 511 -0.13 16.82 17.90
C GLY A 511 0.36 17.65 19.09
N ALA A 512 1.62 18.11 19.07
CA ALA A 512 2.14 19.02 20.10
C ALA A 512 1.72 20.48 19.88
N ILE A 513 1.20 20.83 18.69
CA ILE A 513 0.75 22.18 18.34
C ILE A 513 -0.74 22.32 18.68
N ALA A 514 -1.10 23.33 19.46
CA ALA A 514 -2.49 23.63 19.79
C ALA A 514 -3.31 23.84 18.51
N GLY A 515 -4.35 23.02 18.33
CA GLY A 515 -5.24 23.06 17.15
C GLY A 515 -4.87 22.15 15.99
N GLY A 516 -3.72 21.45 16.04
CA GLY A 516 -3.26 20.57 14.96
C GLY A 516 -2.71 21.36 13.76
N CYS A 517 -1.48 21.05 13.33
CA CYS A 517 -0.88 21.66 12.15
C CYS A 517 -0.14 20.61 11.34
N ASP A 518 -0.54 20.45 10.08
CA ASP A 518 0.18 19.59 9.15
C ASP A 518 1.51 20.22 8.74
N LEU A 519 2.60 19.64 9.28
CA LEU A 519 3.99 20.00 8.99
C LEU A 519 4.71 18.95 8.14
N GLY A 520 4.00 17.93 7.63
CA GLY A 520 4.60 16.77 6.98
C GLY A 520 5.44 17.15 5.76
N ILE A 521 4.97 18.11 4.95
CA ILE A 521 5.71 18.61 3.77
C ILE A 521 7.04 19.24 4.19
N TRP A 522 7.02 20.10 5.20
CA TRP A 522 8.19 20.87 5.61
C TRP A 522 9.24 20.02 6.31
N LEU A 523 8.81 19.10 7.18
CA LEU A 523 9.70 18.16 7.84
C LEU A 523 10.24 17.11 6.86
N GLY A 524 9.41 16.63 5.92
CA GLY A 524 9.87 15.76 4.85
C GLY A 524 10.93 16.43 3.96
N PHE A 525 10.69 17.68 3.57
CA PHE A 525 11.67 18.50 2.84
C PHE A 525 12.99 18.65 3.63
N GLY A 526 12.91 19.12 4.88
CA GLY A 526 14.08 19.43 5.69
C GLY A 526 14.93 18.21 6.02
N PHE A 527 14.32 17.09 6.37
CA PHE A 527 15.04 15.86 6.70
C PHE A 527 15.74 15.28 5.48
N THR A 528 15.07 15.33 4.32
CA THR A 528 15.66 14.87 3.06
C THR A 528 16.87 15.71 2.66
N ALA A 529 16.75 17.04 2.76
CA ALA A 529 17.80 17.97 2.37
C ALA A 529 19.07 17.80 3.20
N ILE A 530 18.93 17.62 4.52
CA ILE A 530 20.07 17.42 5.43
C ILE A 530 20.73 16.07 5.15
N GLU A 531 19.93 15.00 5.12
CA GLU A 531 20.44 13.63 5.03
C GLU A 531 21.16 13.36 3.71
N LEU A 532 20.62 13.85 2.58
CA LEU A 532 21.24 13.60 1.29
C LEU A 532 22.64 14.22 1.19
N VAL A 533 22.80 15.44 1.72
CA VAL A 533 24.10 16.13 1.78
C VAL A 533 25.08 15.41 2.69
N GLU A 534 24.63 14.95 3.86
CA GLU A 534 25.48 14.21 4.81
C GLU A 534 25.92 12.86 4.25
N MET A 535 25.02 12.10 3.65
CA MET A 535 25.34 10.80 3.04
C MET A 535 26.26 10.93 1.83
N ALA A 536 26.00 11.90 0.95
CA ALA A 536 26.82 12.11 -0.23
C ALA A 536 28.24 12.61 0.12
N SER A 537 28.36 13.55 1.06
CA SER A 537 29.66 14.03 1.55
C SER A 537 30.43 12.92 2.27
N SER A 538 29.77 12.08 3.04
CA SER A 538 30.37 10.91 3.69
C SER A 538 30.90 9.91 2.67
N LEU A 539 30.16 9.65 1.59
CA LEU A 539 30.60 8.78 0.49
C LEU A 539 31.78 9.36 -0.30
N GLU A 540 31.84 10.69 -0.49
CA GLU A 540 32.95 11.36 -1.18
C GLU A 540 34.22 11.45 -0.32
N VAL A 541 34.08 11.72 0.98
CA VAL A 541 35.19 11.65 1.94
C VAL A 541 35.72 10.23 2.03
N LEU A 542 34.84 9.23 2.04
CA LEU A 542 35.21 7.82 2.00
C LEU A 542 35.95 7.49 0.69
N SER A 543 35.48 7.96 -0.48
CA SER A 543 36.16 7.69 -1.76
C SER A 543 37.54 8.37 -1.85
N ARG A 544 37.70 9.60 -1.35
CA ARG A 544 38.99 10.31 -1.31
C ARG A 544 39.98 9.68 -0.33
N ARG A 545 39.51 9.27 0.85
CA ARG A 545 40.32 8.50 1.82
C ARG A 545 40.73 7.14 1.26
N ILE A 546 39.89 6.50 0.44
CA ILE A 546 40.25 5.25 -0.25
C ILE A 546 41.34 5.47 -1.31
N ALA A 547 41.24 6.54 -2.11
CA ALA A 547 42.25 6.86 -3.11
C ALA A 547 43.61 7.25 -2.51
N SER A 548 43.65 7.91 -1.34
CA SER A 548 44.90 8.20 -0.62
C SER A 548 45.51 6.94 -0.01
N THR A 549 44.69 6.11 0.65
CA THR A 549 45.17 4.87 1.29
C THR A 549 45.67 3.84 0.28
N LEU A 550 45.14 3.81 -0.95
CA LEU A 550 45.64 2.98 -2.05
C LEU A 550 46.97 3.49 -2.64
N ARG A 551 47.27 4.79 -2.49
CA ARG A 551 48.51 5.40 -2.95
C ARG A 551 49.66 5.20 -1.94
N ASP A 552 49.32 5.11 -0.66
CA ASP A 552 50.28 4.89 0.42
C ASP A 552 50.54 3.39 0.72
N ALA A 553 49.68 2.50 0.22
CA ALA A 553 49.82 1.04 0.38
C ALA A 553 50.78 0.36 -0.61
N SER A 554 51.53 1.12 -1.44
CA SER A 554 52.51 0.60 -2.40
C SER A 554 53.93 0.41 -1.82
N GLY A 555 54.05 0.07 -0.52
CA GLY A 555 55.32 -0.28 0.15
C GLY A 555 55.16 -1.49 1.09
N PRO A 556 56.20 -2.32 1.30
CA PRO A 556 56.04 -3.67 1.82
C PRO A 556 56.09 -3.75 3.36
N SER A 557 55.22 -4.63 3.88
CA SER A 557 55.17 -5.25 5.22
C SER A 557 54.26 -4.61 6.30
N ALA A 558 53.35 -5.49 6.78
CA ALA A 558 52.34 -5.40 7.84
C ALA A 558 52.75 -4.67 9.13
N GLY A 559 51.90 -4.06 9.95
CA GLY A 559 50.44 -4.03 10.07
C GLY A 559 50.06 -3.85 11.56
N SER A 560 48.95 -3.15 11.88
CA SER A 560 48.02 -3.44 13.00
C SER A 560 47.13 -2.22 13.33
N SER A 561 45.82 -2.30 13.60
CA SER A 561 44.87 -3.43 13.52
C SER A 561 43.39 -3.00 13.41
N LEU A 562 43.05 -1.71 13.33
CA LEU A 562 41.64 -1.25 13.29
C LEU A 562 41.26 -0.47 12.02
N THR A 563 42.22 0.20 11.37
CA THR A 563 42.09 0.83 10.05
C THR A 563 42.16 -0.17 8.89
N VAL A 564 42.83 -1.31 9.09
CA VAL A 564 42.88 -2.40 8.11
C VAL A 564 41.50 -3.05 7.94
N LEU A 565 40.67 -3.11 8.98
CA LEU A 565 39.37 -3.80 8.93
C LEU A 565 38.34 -3.08 8.05
N SER A 566 38.24 -1.75 8.14
CA SER A 566 37.31 -0.93 7.36
C SER A 566 37.75 -0.79 5.89
N GLN A 567 39.05 -0.60 5.67
CA GLN A 567 39.64 -0.45 4.33
C GLN A 567 39.72 -1.77 3.56
N THR A 568 39.90 -2.89 4.26
CA THR A 568 39.82 -4.23 3.68
C THR A 568 38.42 -4.42 3.12
N ILE A 569 37.34 -4.27 3.92
CA ILE A 569 35.94 -4.48 3.52
C ILE A 569 35.57 -3.76 2.21
N VAL A 570 36.01 -2.52 2.02
CA VAL A 570 35.65 -1.74 0.82
C VAL A 570 36.53 -2.08 -0.40
N ASN A 571 37.80 -2.43 -0.21
CA ASN A 571 38.69 -2.84 -1.31
C ASN A 571 38.39 -4.25 -1.83
N ILE A 572 37.83 -5.15 -1.02
CA ILE A 572 37.39 -6.44 -1.55
C ILE A 572 36.12 -6.31 -2.38
N ILE A 573 35.20 -5.44 -1.98
CA ILE A 573 33.96 -5.28 -2.74
C ILE A 573 34.25 -4.65 -4.12
N LYS A 574 35.35 -3.90 -4.27
CA LYS A 574 35.70 -3.19 -5.51
C LYS A 574 36.84 -3.79 -6.35
N GLY A 575 37.79 -4.53 -5.76
CA GLY A 575 38.95 -5.13 -6.45
C GLY A 575 38.90 -6.65 -6.57
N ALA A 576 37.84 -7.29 -6.07
CA ALA A 576 37.77 -8.72 -6.02
C ALA A 576 37.58 -9.37 -7.39
N SER A 577 38.51 -10.27 -7.74
CA SER A 577 38.15 -11.35 -8.64
C SER A 577 36.92 -12.08 -8.07
N PRO A 578 36.10 -12.78 -8.88
CA PRO A 578 34.93 -13.50 -8.38
C PRO A 578 35.20 -14.37 -7.13
N GLN A 579 36.44 -14.80 -6.90
CA GLN A 579 36.90 -15.52 -5.71
C GLN A 579 36.98 -14.68 -4.42
N GLN A 580 37.24 -13.38 -4.50
CA GLN A 580 37.35 -12.48 -3.34
C GLN A 580 36.00 -11.86 -2.95
N ILE A 581 35.06 -11.62 -3.87
CA ILE A 581 33.66 -11.25 -3.53
C ILE A 581 33.03 -12.42 -2.79
N LEU A 582 33.33 -13.64 -3.25
CA LEU A 582 32.98 -14.87 -2.57
C LEU A 582 33.53 -14.86 -1.13
N GLN A 583 34.75 -14.39 -0.86
CA GLN A 583 35.31 -14.33 0.51
C GLN A 583 34.59 -13.39 1.48
N TYR A 584 33.72 -12.46 1.06
CA TYR A 584 32.98 -11.53 1.97
C TYR A 584 31.48 -11.71 1.91
N VAL A 585 30.95 -12.01 0.73
CA VAL A 585 29.58 -12.47 0.58
C VAL A 585 29.40 -13.81 1.29
N VAL A 586 30.37 -14.74 1.26
CA VAL A 586 30.27 -16.01 1.99
C VAL A 586 30.18 -15.81 3.50
N PRO A 587 31.05 -15.03 4.18
CA PRO A 587 30.88 -14.73 5.59
C PRO A 587 29.59 -13.99 5.91
N LEU A 588 29.11 -13.07 5.06
CA LEU A 588 27.88 -12.31 5.34
C LEU A 588 26.62 -13.17 5.13
N VAL A 589 26.61 -13.98 4.08
CA VAL A 589 25.63 -15.05 3.81
C VAL A 589 25.74 -16.17 4.85
N ALA A 590 26.90 -16.38 5.49
CA ALA A 590 27.07 -17.30 6.62
C ALA A 590 26.68 -16.67 7.97
N ALA A 591 26.94 -15.37 8.17
CA ALA A 591 26.66 -14.62 9.38
C ALA A 591 25.17 -14.35 9.53
N TYR A 592 24.43 -14.15 8.43
CA TYR A 592 22.99 -13.96 8.48
C TYR A 592 22.24 -15.17 9.08
N PRO A 593 22.47 -16.42 8.65
CA PRO A 593 21.96 -17.62 9.33
C PRO A 593 22.37 -17.72 10.80
N VAL A 594 23.58 -17.29 11.17
CA VAL A 594 24.02 -17.24 12.57
C VAL A 594 23.21 -16.22 13.37
N LEU A 595 22.99 -15.02 12.84
CA LEU A 595 22.16 -13.99 13.46
C LEU A 595 20.70 -14.46 13.60
N VAL A 596 20.14 -15.05 12.54
CA VAL A 596 18.79 -15.61 12.56
C VAL A 596 18.69 -16.71 13.61
N ALA A 597 19.67 -17.62 13.68
CA ALA A 597 19.72 -18.66 14.71
C ALA A 597 19.79 -18.06 16.12
N LEU A 598 20.69 -17.10 16.38
CA LEU A 598 20.82 -16.45 17.69
C LEU A 598 19.52 -15.79 18.13
N LEU A 599 18.86 -15.04 17.23
CA LEU A 599 17.62 -14.33 17.54
C LEU A 599 16.42 -15.28 17.69
N ARG A 600 16.33 -16.34 16.87
CA ARG A 600 15.26 -17.34 17.00
C ARG A 600 15.37 -18.16 18.27
N PHE A 601 16.57 -18.61 18.63
CA PHE A 601 16.79 -19.34 19.88
C PHE A 601 16.75 -18.43 21.12
N ARG A 602 16.70 -17.11 20.96
CA ARG A 602 16.58 -16.16 22.08
C ARG A 602 15.25 -16.33 22.82
N ASN A 603 14.14 -16.51 22.11
CA ASN A 603 12.82 -16.62 22.74
C ASN A 603 12.71 -17.87 23.62
N VAL A 604 13.10 -19.05 23.10
CA VAL A 604 13.10 -20.30 23.90
C VAL A 604 14.04 -20.18 25.12
N LYS A 605 15.21 -19.56 24.99
CA LYS A 605 16.11 -19.28 26.12
C LYS A 605 15.48 -18.35 27.16
N GLN A 606 14.74 -17.32 26.72
CA GLN A 606 14.01 -16.42 27.60
C GLN A 606 12.87 -17.14 28.35
N ILE A 607 12.15 -18.04 27.69
CA ILE A 607 11.11 -18.86 28.31
C ILE A 607 11.71 -19.77 29.39
N HIS A 608 12.79 -20.50 29.10
CA HIS A 608 13.47 -21.34 30.10
C HIS A 608 14.04 -20.52 31.26
N LYS A 609 14.52 -19.29 31.01
CA LYS A 609 14.99 -18.41 32.07
C LYS A 609 13.85 -17.86 32.93
N LYS A 610 12.72 -17.53 32.33
CA LYS A 610 11.55 -16.96 33.02
C LYS A 610 10.83 -18.01 33.86
N TYR A 611 10.58 -19.18 33.27
CA TYR A 611 9.92 -20.31 33.92
C TYR A 611 10.99 -21.33 34.29
N ASN A 612 11.63 -21.09 35.43
CA ASN A 612 12.82 -21.81 35.87
C ASN A 612 12.46 -23.18 36.46
N TYR A 613 12.22 -24.15 35.59
CA TYR A 613 12.06 -25.57 35.92
C TYR A 613 13.31 -26.34 35.46
N PRO A 614 14.39 -26.37 36.25
CA PRO A 614 15.71 -26.82 35.80
C PRO A 614 15.85 -28.34 35.67
N THR A 615 14.99 -29.12 36.33
CA THR A 615 15.03 -30.59 36.35
C THR A 615 13.66 -31.17 35.97
N GLN A 616 13.64 -32.41 35.46
CA GLN A 616 12.36 -33.09 35.20
C GLN A 616 11.51 -33.23 36.46
N GLU A 617 12.12 -33.42 37.64
CA GLU A 617 11.39 -33.45 38.92
C GLU A 617 10.66 -32.13 39.21
N SER A 618 11.25 -30.99 38.82
CA SER A 618 10.61 -29.68 39.03
C SER A 618 9.34 -29.50 38.18
N PHE A 619 9.16 -30.27 37.10
CA PHE A 619 7.96 -30.22 36.27
C PHE A 619 6.68 -30.61 37.03
N ALA A 620 6.78 -31.40 38.10
CA ALA A 620 5.65 -31.72 38.97
C ALA A 620 5.04 -30.48 39.63
N GLN A 621 5.80 -29.39 39.76
CA GLN A 621 5.33 -28.13 40.34
C GLN A 621 4.76 -27.16 39.31
N MET A 622 4.73 -27.52 38.03
CA MET A 622 4.29 -26.64 36.96
C MET A 622 2.81 -26.26 37.12
N THR A 623 2.55 -24.97 37.32
CA THR A 623 1.20 -24.44 37.44
C THR A 623 0.49 -24.45 36.09
N ASP A 624 -0.84 -24.59 36.10
CA ASP A 624 -1.66 -24.48 34.88
C ASP A 624 -1.54 -23.07 34.26
N GLU A 625 -1.32 -22.03 35.07
CA GLU A 625 -1.04 -20.67 34.57
C GLU A 625 0.29 -20.60 33.80
N ASP A 626 1.39 -21.13 34.35
CA ASP A 626 2.68 -21.18 33.65
C ASP A 626 2.58 -22.00 32.35
N ALA A 627 1.91 -23.15 32.42
CA ALA A 627 1.64 -24.02 31.30
C ALA A 627 0.90 -23.28 30.17
N PHE A 628 -0.17 -22.54 30.52
CA PHE A 628 -0.90 -21.68 29.60
C PHE A 628 -0.01 -20.61 28.97
N GLN A 629 0.81 -19.89 29.74
CA GLN A 629 1.65 -18.81 29.20
C GLN A 629 2.72 -19.33 28.25
N ILE A 630 3.32 -20.48 28.56
CA ILE A 630 4.28 -21.17 27.70
C ILE A 630 3.59 -21.60 26.39
N GLN A 631 2.43 -22.26 26.48
CA GLN A 631 1.66 -22.67 25.31
C GLN A 631 1.23 -21.47 24.45
N LYS A 632 0.73 -20.40 25.06
CA LYS A 632 0.35 -19.16 24.37
C LYS A 632 1.51 -18.57 23.59
N ASN A 633 2.73 -18.61 24.15
CA ASN A 633 3.92 -18.16 23.44
C ASN A 633 4.16 -18.99 22.15
N LEU A 634 4.02 -20.31 22.24
CA LEU A 634 4.15 -21.20 21.08
C LEU A 634 3.14 -20.85 19.98
N VAL A 635 1.88 -20.63 20.35
CA VAL A 635 0.79 -20.35 19.41
C VAL A 635 0.94 -18.96 18.78
N GLN A 636 1.31 -17.94 19.54
CA GLN A 636 1.31 -16.56 19.05
C GLN A 636 2.61 -16.17 18.31
N TYR A 637 3.74 -16.73 18.73
CA TYR A 637 5.07 -16.30 18.28
C TYR A 637 5.79 -17.38 17.47
N GLU A 638 5.96 -18.58 18.03
CA GLU A 638 6.88 -19.59 17.49
C GLU A 638 6.29 -20.37 16.31
N PHE A 639 5.11 -20.98 16.48
CA PHE A 639 4.57 -22.01 15.59
C PHE A 639 3.09 -21.84 15.22
N PRO A 640 2.54 -20.63 14.99
CA PRO A 640 1.09 -20.44 14.79
C PRO A 640 0.51 -21.30 13.67
N PHE A 641 1.25 -21.48 12.57
CA PHE A 641 0.76 -22.13 11.36
C PHE A 641 0.56 -23.61 11.61
N PHE A 642 1.62 -24.34 11.99
CA PHE A 642 1.50 -25.78 12.22
C PHE A 642 0.81 -26.13 13.53
N PHE A 643 0.82 -25.26 14.55
CA PHE A 643 -0.04 -25.45 15.72
C PHE A 643 -1.52 -25.42 15.30
N THR A 644 -1.95 -24.41 14.53
CA THR A 644 -3.34 -24.33 14.04
C THR A 644 -3.68 -25.49 13.10
N LYS A 645 -2.81 -25.80 12.13
CA LYS A 645 -3.05 -26.92 11.19
C LYS A 645 -3.08 -28.27 11.89
N ALA A 646 -2.27 -28.49 12.92
CA ALA A 646 -2.33 -29.71 13.71
C ALA A 646 -3.69 -29.88 14.39
N LEU A 647 -4.26 -28.81 14.96
CA LEU A 647 -5.60 -28.87 15.53
C LEU A 647 -6.70 -29.12 14.49
N GLN A 648 -6.55 -28.58 13.27
CA GLN A 648 -7.47 -28.88 12.16
C GLN A 648 -7.40 -30.38 11.78
N PHE A 649 -6.20 -30.94 11.70
CA PHE A 649 -6.00 -32.37 11.41
C PHE A 649 -6.33 -33.29 12.59
N ALA A 650 -6.29 -32.80 13.83
CA ALA A 650 -6.79 -33.53 14.99
C ALA A 650 -8.29 -33.85 14.81
N LEU A 651 -9.09 -32.88 14.37
CA LEU A 651 -10.51 -33.12 14.04
C LEU A 651 -10.66 -34.19 12.96
N PHE A 652 -9.90 -34.10 11.85
CA PHE A 652 -9.92 -35.15 10.82
C PHE A 652 -9.61 -36.53 11.37
N ARG A 653 -8.65 -36.63 12.28
CA ARG A 653 -8.24 -37.91 12.86
C ARG A 653 -9.36 -38.58 13.67
N THR A 654 -10.25 -37.80 14.28
CA THR A 654 -11.45 -38.33 14.94
C THR A 654 -12.44 -38.96 13.95
N TYR A 655 -12.54 -38.44 12.73
CA TYR A 655 -13.45 -38.98 11.72
C TYR A 655 -13.01 -40.35 11.19
N GLY A 656 -11.75 -40.75 11.43
CA GLY A 656 -11.27 -42.10 11.13
C GLY A 656 -11.80 -43.17 12.11
N ILE A 657 -12.44 -42.77 13.21
CA ILE A 657 -13.03 -43.68 14.21
C ILE A 657 -14.53 -43.82 13.93
N PRO A 658 -15.04 -45.02 13.59
CA PRO A 658 -16.45 -45.19 13.20
C PRO A 658 -17.48 -44.81 14.26
N THR A 659 -17.18 -44.98 15.56
CA THR A 659 -18.10 -44.57 16.64
C THR A 659 -18.32 -43.06 16.64
N ILE A 660 -17.24 -42.29 16.39
CA ILE A 660 -17.28 -40.84 16.27
C ILE A 660 -17.93 -40.41 14.96
N SER A 661 -17.48 -40.92 13.81
CA SER A 661 -17.98 -40.49 12.49
C SER A 661 -19.47 -40.79 12.29
N ARG A 662 -19.97 -41.94 12.79
CA ARG A 662 -21.41 -42.26 12.79
C ARG A 662 -22.22 -41.29 13.64
N THR A 663 -21.68 -40.86 14.77
CA THR A 663 -22.32 -39.84 15.61
C THR A 663 -22.38 -38.50 14.87
N LEU A 664 -21.28 -38.08 14.25
CA LEU A 664 -21.21 -36.82 13.50
C LEU A 664 -22.15 -36.80 12.28
N THR A 665 -22.22 -37.90 11.53
CA THR A 665 -23.14 -38.03 10.39
C THR A 665 -24.61 -38.04 10.82
N LYS A 666 -24.96 -38.72 11.93
CA LYS A 666 -26.33 -38.73 12.48
C LYS A 666 -26.84 -37.35 12.88
N THR A 667 -25.96 -36.48 13.39
CA THR A 667 -26.36 -35.10 13.74
C THR A 667 -26.50 -34.18 12.52
N SER A 668 -26.02 -34.62 11.35
CA SER A 668 -25.91 -33.86 10.10
C SER A 668 -25.15 -32.53 10.20
N GLN A 669 -24.56 -32.18 11.35
CA GLN A 669 -23.91 -30.88 11.55
C GLN A 669 -22.57 -30.79 10.80
N PHE A 670 -21.87 -31.91 10.64
CA PHE A 670 -20.59 -31.99 9.94
C PHE A 670 -20.65 -32.70 8.58
N SER A 671 -21.76 -33.38 8.26
CA SER A 671 -21.95 -34.07 6.97
C SER A 671 -22.85 -33.30 5.98
N ASN A 672 -23.24 -32.07 6.31
CA ASN A 672 -23.99 -31.18 5.43
C ASN A 672 -23.20 -29.90 5.16
N ALA A 673 -22.96 -29.61 3.89
CA ALA A 673 -22.22 -28.42 3.42
C ALA A 673 -22.77 -27.09 3.97
N SER A 674 -24.08 -27.00 4.23
CA SER A 674 -24.70 -25.77 4.74
C SER A 674 -24.47 -25.52 6.23
N THR A 675 -24.12 -26.55 7.01
CA THR A 675 -23.92 -26.45 8.47
C THR A 675 -22.48 -26.71 8.90
N SER A 676 -21.67 -27.39 8.06
CA SER A 676 -20.30 -27.80 8.37
C SER A 676 -19.39 -26.61 8.67
N TYR A 677 -19.48 -25.53 7.89
CA TYR A 677 -18.71 -24.28 8.12
C TYR A 677 -19.05 -23.62 9.46
N LYS A 678 -20.35 -23.51 9.80
CA LYS A 678 -20.78 -22.98 11.10
C LYS A 678 -20.26 -23.85 12.23
N ARG A 679 -20.43 -25.16 12.13
CA ARG A 679 -20.04 -26.10 13.19
C ARG A 679 -18.53 -26.14 13.41
N TYR A 680 -17.76 -26.06 12.33
CA TYR A 680 -16.31 -25.91 12.38
C TYR A 680 -15.89 -24.61 13.08
N THR A 681 -16.59 -23.52 12.79
CA THR A 681 -16.34 -22.21 13.42
C THR A 681 -16.74 -22.22 14.89
N ASP A 682 -17.88 -22.81 15.27
CA ASP A 682 -18.33 -22.97 16.66
C ASP A 682 -17.32 -23.75 17.50
N THR A 683 -16.80 -24.86 16.95
CA THR A 683 -15.78 -25.69 17.61
C THR A 683 -14.47 -24.91 17.78
N SER A 684 -14.04 -24.21 16.72
CA SER A 684 -12.85 -23.38 16.76
C SER A 684 -12.97 -22.23 17.76
N ALA A 685 -14.14 -21.61 17.87
CA ALA A 685 -14.42 -20.53 18.83
C ALA A 685 -14.27 -21.04 20.27
N LEU A 686 -14.95 -22.12 20.65
CA LEU A 686 -14.86 -22.67 22.01
C LEU A 686 -13.44 -23.10 22.37
N VAL A 687 -12.77 -23.85 21.49
CA VAL A 687 -11.39 -24.31 21.74
C VAL A 687 -10.44 -23.13 21.90
N GLN A 688 -10.56 -22.11 21.05
CA GLN A 688 -9.70 -20.93 21.15
C GLN A 688 -9.98 -20.08 22.38
N GLU A 689 -11.21 -20.04 22.90
CA GLU A 689 -11.54 -19.30 24.12
C GLU A 689 -10.81 -19.89 25.33
N PHE A 690 -10.83 -21.22 25.53
CA PHE A 690 -10.12 -21.82 26.68
C PHE A 690 -8.63 -22.05 26.44
N VAL A 691 -8.14 -22.12 25.19
CA VAL A 691 -6.70 -22.14 24.85
C VAL A 691 -6.06 -20.75 24.89
N GLY A 692 -6.84 -19.71 24.60
CA GLY A 692 -6.37 -18.34 24.45
C GLY A 692 -6.38 -17.51 25.73
N HIS A 693 -7.06 -17.98 26.78
CA HIS A 693 -7.18 -17.30 28.07
C HIS A 693 -6.60 -18.12 29.22
N ALA A 694 -6.15 -17.39 30.25
CA ALA A 694 -5.66 -17.98 31.49
C ALA A 694 -6.67 -18.97 32.10
N PRO A 695 -6.23 -20.04 32.77
CA PRO A 695 -7.13 -21.02 33.37
C PRO A 695 -8.21 -20.47 34.30
N SER A 696 -7.86 -19.42 35.05
CA SER A 696 -8.73 -18.69 35.98
C SER A 696 -9.64 -17.67 35.30
N ASN A 697 -9.49 -17.45 33.99
CA ASN A 697 -10.27 -16.48 33.26
C ASN A 697 -11.70 -16.99 33.00
N ALA A 698 -12.69 -16.14 33.31
CA ALA A 698 -14.11 -16.46 33.15
C ALA A 698 -14.49 -16.89 31.73
N ARG A 699 -13.87 -16.34 30.67
CA ARG A 699 -14.15 -16.73 29.28
C ARG A 699 -13.70 -18.16 28.99
N GLY A 700 -12.50 -18.52 29.45
CA GLY A 700 -11.98 -19.88 29.29
C GLY A 700 -12.83 -20.90 30.03
N GLN A 701 -13.20 -20.60 31.28
CA GLN A 701 -14.09 -21.45 32.07
C GLN A 701 -15.48 -21.59 31.43
N ALA A 702 -16.07 -20.48 30.96
CA ALA A 702 -17.35 -20.49 30.26
C ALA A 702 -17.33 -21.37 29.01
N ALA A 703 -16.23 -21.35 28.24
CA ALA A 703 -16.09 -22.16 27.04
C ALA A 703 -15.96 -23.67 27.36
N ILE A 704 -15.25 -24.03 28.43
CA ILE A 704 -15.18 -25.42 28.93
C ILE A 704 -16.56 -25.90 29.34
N VAL A 705 -17.28 -25.12 30.14
CA VAL A 705 -18.63 -25.50 30.62
C VAL A 705 -19.62 -25.57 29.47
N ARG A 706 -19.55 -24.64 28.50
CA ARG A 706 -20.37 -24.73 27.28
C ARG A 706 -20.08 -26.00 26.49
N THR A 707 -18.80 -26.37 26.38
CA THR A 707 -18.40 -27.63 25.74
C THR A 707 -18.99 -28.83 26.49
N ARG A 708 -18.91 -28.86 27.83
CA ARG A 708 -19.52 -29.89 28.67
C ARG A 708 -21.02 -30.00 28.45
N TYR A 709 -21.73 -28.87 28.45
CA TYR A 709 -23.16 -28.81 28.21
C TYR A 709 -23.54 -29.41 26.85
N LEU A 710 -22.84 -29.05 25.78
CA LEU A 710 -23.10 -29.56 24.42
C LEU A 710 -22.86 -31.08 24.29
N HIS A 711 -21.98 -31.67 25.09
CA HIS A 711 -21.68 -33.10 25.07
C HIS A 711 -22.52 -33.91 26.08
N SER A 712 -23.08 -33.28 27.12
CA SER A 712 -23.77 -33.94 28.24
C SER A 712 -24.85 -34.93 27.82
N GLY A 713 -25.79 -34.53 26.96
CA GLY A 713 -26.87 -35.41 26.50
C GLY A 713 -26.40 -36.60 25.65
N TYR A 714 -25.32 -36.42 24.90
CA TYR A 714 -24.74 -37.49 24.07
C TYR A 714 -23.91 -38.49 24.90
N ARG A 715 -23.25 -38.02 25.97
CA ARG A 715 -22.58 -38.88 26.96
C ARG A 715 -23.60 -39.67 27.78
N ALA A 716 -24.64 -39.00 28.27
CA ALA A 716 -25.70 -39.64 29.06
C ALA A 716 -26.49 -40.72 28.28
N SER A 717 -26.59 -40.59 26.96
CA SER A 717 -27.22 -41.59 26.10
C SER A 717 -26.29 -42.74 25.66
N GLY A 718 -25.01 -42.70 26.06
CA GLY A 718 -24.01 -43.70 25.66
C GLY A 718 -23.60 -43.63 24.17
N VAL A 719 -23.98 -42.56 23.47
CA VAL A 719 -23.63 -42.35 22.06
C VAL A 719 -22.18 -41.88 21.91
N ILE A 720 -21.73 -41.01 22.83
CA ILE A 720 -20.32 -40.62 22.95
C ILE A 720 -19.70 -41.44 24.08
N LEU A 721 -18.73 -42.29 23.73
CA LEU A 721 -18.00 -43.13 24.67
C LEU A 721 -16.94 -42.31 25.42
N ASP A 722 -16.62 -42.69 26.65
CA ASP A 722 -15.56 -42.02 27.42
C ASP A 722 -14.18 -42.20 26.75
N ASP A 723 -13.91 -43.35 26.15
CA ASP A 723 -12.70 -43.58 25.33
C ASP A 723 -12.65 -42.62 24.13
N ASP A 724 -13.77 -42.36 23.45
CA ASP A 724 -13.82 -41.42 22.32
C ASP A 724 -13.55 -39.97 22.78
N MET A 725 -14.01 -39.60 23.98
CA MET A 725 -13.72 -38.31 24.60
C MET A 725 -12.24 -38.19 25.00
N LEU A 726 -11.68 -39.23 25.62
CA LEU A 726 -10.26 -39.27 26.01
C LEU A 726 -9.35 -39.19 24.79
N TYR A 727 -9.69 -39.91 23.72
CA TYR A 727 -8.98 -39.85 22.44
C TYR A 727 -9.08 -38.45 21.82
N THR A 728 -10.27 -37.87 21.75
CA THR A 728 -10.46 -36.53 21.19
C THR A 728 -9.67 -35.48 21.98
N LEU A 729 -9.69 -35.54 23.32
CA LEU A 729 -8.89 -34.68 24.19
C LEU A 729 -7.39 -34.87 23.92
N GLY A 730 -6.92 -36.13 23.88
CA GLY A 730 -5.53 -36.47 23.62
C GLY A 730 -5.02 -35.88 22.31
N LEU A 731 -5.82 -35.93 21.24
CA LEU A 731 -5.44 -35.38 19.95
C LEU A 731 -5.12 -33.88 19.98
N PHE A 732 -5.79 -33.09 20.82
CA PHE A 732 -5.48 -31.66 20.97
C PHE A 732 -4.09 -31.40 21.58
N ALA A 733 -3.59 -32.31 22.42
CA ALA A 733 -2.24 -32.24 22.97
C ALA A 733 -1.20 -32.89 22.03
N VAL A 734 -1.52 -34.06 21.48
CA VAL A 734 -0.58 -34.90 20.73
C VAL A 734 -0.30 -34.37 19.32
N GLN A 735 -1.32 -33.90 18.60
CA GLN A 735 -1.13 -33.50 17.21
C GLN A 735 -0.22 -32.29 17.05
N PRO A 736 -0.34 -31.20 17.85
CA PRO A 736 0.61 -30.09 17.80
C PRO A 736 2.06 -30.54 18.00
N VAL A 737 2.31 -31.43 18.97
CA VAL A 737 3.65 -31.96 19.24
C VAL A 737 4.20 -32.71 18.02
N ARG A 738 3.40 -33.62 17.43
CA ARG A 738 3.79 -34.39 16.24
C ARG A 738 4.09 -33.49 15.03
N PHE A 739 3.21 -32.53 14.76
CA PHE A 739 3.34 -31.66 13.59
C PHE A 739 4.50 -30.69 13.73
N ILE A 740 4.69 -30.09 14.91
CA ILE A 740 5.79 -29.16 15.16
C ILE A 740 7.13 -29.90 15.03
N ASN A 741 7.28 -31.03 15.71
CA ASN A 741 8.53 -31.79 15.65
C ASN A 741 8.86 -32.28 14.23
N LYS A 742 7.84 -32.59 13.42
CA LYS A 742 8.02 -33.06 12.05
C LYS A 742 8.26 -31.95 11.02
N TYR A 743 7.51 -30.84 11.09
CA TYR A 743 7.43 -29.86 10.00
C TYR A 743 7.95 -28.45 10.34
N GLU A 744 8.17 -28.13 11.61
CA GLU A 744 8.68 -26.82 12.02
C GLU A 744 10.20 -26.78 12.17
N TRP A 745 10.72 -25.56 12.27
CA TRP A 745 12.15 -25.26 12.23
C TRP A 745 12.95 -25.81 13.43
N ARG A 746 12.28 -26.12 14.55
CA ARG A 746 12.84 -26.83 15.72
C ARG A 746 11.79 -27.74 16.35
N GLU A 747 12.25 -28.67 17.17
CA GLU A 747 11.41 -29.51 18.02
C GLU A 747 11.04 -28.75 19.32
N LEU A 748 9.97 -29.22 19.95
CA LEU A 748 9.56 -28.74 21.27
C LEU A 748 10.52 -29.26 22.35
N THR A 749 10.85 -28.41 23.32
CA THR A 749 11.62 -28.82 24.49
C THR A 749 10.73 -29.59 25.48
N ASP A 750 11.33 -30.32 26.41
CA ASP A 750 10.56 -31.06 27.41
C ASP A 750 9.77 -30.14 28.34
N LEU A 751 10.26 -28.92 28.61
CA LEU A 751 9.51 -27.86 29.28
C LEU A 751 8.23 -27.51 28.51
N GLU A 752 8.33 -27.31 27.20
CA GLU A 752 7.20 -26.97 26.34
C GLU A 752 6.21 -28.14 26.19
N LYS A 753 6.70 -29.38 26.11
CA LYS A 753 5.87 -30.59 26.11
C LYS A 753 5.14 -30.76 27.45
N CYS A 754 5.84 -30.57 28.56
CA CYS A 754 5.24 -30.60 29.89
C CYS A 754 4.14 -29.54 30.01
N ALA A 755 4.39 -28.31 29.55
CA ALA A 755 3.38 -27.25 29.55
C ALA A 755 2.12 -27.64 28.74
N ILE A 756 2.28 -28.20 27.55
CA ILE A 756 1.15 -28.70 26.75
C ILE A 756 0.40 -29.79 27.52
N GLY A 757 1.12 -30.75 28.12
CA GLY A 757 0.51 -31.83 28.90
C GLY A 757 -0.22 -31.35 30.15
N THR A 758 0.40 -30.49 30.96
CA THR A 758 -0.21 -29.87 32.15
C THR A 758 -1.49 -29.12 31.78
N PHE A 759 -1.44 -28.30 30.73
CA PHE A 759 -2.58 -27.52 30.28
C PHE A 759 -3.75 -28.41 29.81
N TRP A 760 -3.49 -29.41 28.95
CA TRP A 760 -4.55 -30.26 28.42
C TRP A 760 -5.08 -31.28 29.43
N LYS A 761 -4.26 -31.72 30.40
CA LYS A 761 -4.74 -32.49 31.56
C LYS A 761 -5.72 -31.65 32.38
N SER A 762 -5.35 -30.41 32.73
CA SER A 762 -6.25 -29.49 33.45
C SER A 762 -7.56 -29.20 32.70
N VAL A 763 -7.49 -29.02 31.37
CA VAL A 763 -8.68 -28.87 30.54
C VAL A 763 -9.55 -30.13 30.56
N GLY A 764 -8.95 -31.32 30.52
CA GLY A 764 -9.68 -32.58 30.59
C GLY A 764 -10.35 -32.84 31.94
N ASP A 765 -9.71 -32.47 33.05
CA ASP A 765 -10.36 -32.42 34.38
C ASP A 765 -11.59 -31.50 34.33
N GLY A 766 -11.42 -30.31 33.74
CA GLY A 766 -12.50 -29.35 33.52
C GLY A 766 -13.60 -29.84 32.56
N LEU A 767 -13.34 -30.83 31.72
CA LEU A 767 -14.33 -31.45 30.84
C LEU A 767 -14.93 -32.73 31.43
N GLU A 768 -14.49 -33.15 32.62
CA GLU A 768 -14.90 -34.40 33.29
C GLU A 768 -14.66 -35.63 32.40
N VAL A 769 -13.48 -35.69 31.77
CA VAL A 769 -13.03 -36.84 30.98
C VAL A 769 -12.36 -37.84 31.92
N SER A 770 -12.76 -39.11 31.86
CA SER A 770 -12.10 -40.16 32.65
C SER A 770 -10.72 -40.48 32.09
N TYR A 771 -9.74 -40.64 32.98
CA TYR A 771 -8.39 -41.10 32.67
C TYR A 771 -8.18 -42.58 32.99
N ASP A 772 -9.21 -43.34 33.40
CA ASP A 772 -9.09 -44.73 33.85
C ASP A 772 -8.44 -45.68 32.83
N ALA A 773 -8.52 -45.34 31.53
CA ALA A 773 -7.91 -46.10 30.46
C ALA A 773 -6.38 -45.92 30.38
N LEU A 774 -5.83 -44.89 31.04
CA LEU A 774 -4.39 -44.65 31.14
C LEU A 774 -3.79 -45.41 32.33
N PRO A 775 -2.56 -45.95 32.21
CA PRO A 775 -1.89 -46.69 33.28
C PRO A 775 -1.87 -45.96 34.63
N SER A 776 -1.60 -44.65 34.61
CA SER A 776 -1.54 -43.83 35.82
C SER A 776 -2.84 -43.09 36.12
N GLY A 777 -3.92 -43.34 35.37
CA GLY A 777 -5.21 -42.66 35.55
C GLY A 777 -5.79 -42.76 36.95
N LYS A 778 -5.64 -43.93 37.59
CA LYS A 778 -6.11 -44.18 38.97
C LYS A 778 -5.10 -43.82 40.05
N ALA A 779 -3.80 -43.92 39.75
CA ALA A 779 -2.73 -43.67 40.69
C ALA A 779 -2.33 -42.17 40.76
N GLY A 780 -2.71 -41.39 39.74
CA GLY A 780 -2.28 -40.02 39.53
C GLY A 780 -1.04 -39.93 38.64
N PHE A 781 -0.89 -38.80 37.95
CA PHE A 781 0.27 -38.51 37.10
C PHE A 781 1.29 -37.68 37.86
N ARG A 782 2.58 -37.96 37.66
CA ARG A 782 3.68 -37.20 38.28
C ARG A 782 3.73 -35.74 37.81
N ASP A 783 3.60 -35.51 36.51
CA ASP A 783 3.73 -34.21 35.86
C ASP A 783 3.04 -34.22 34.47
N GLY A 784 3.02 -33.06 33.80
CA GLY A 784 2.40 -32.93 32.49
C GLY A 784 3.10 -33.70 31.37
N LEU A 785 4.41 -33.91 31.47
CA LEU A 785 5.16 -34.68 30.50
C LEU A 785 4.79 -36.16 30.58
N HIS A 786 4.67 -36.71 31.79
CA HIS A 786 4.23 -38.07 32.02
C HIS A 786 2.82 -38.33 31.48
N TRP A 787 1.88 -37.42 31.75
CA TRP A 787 0.52 -37.51 31.19
C TRP A 787 0.55 -37.49 29.66
N LEU A 788 1.36 -36.62 29.05
CA LEU A 788 1.49 -36.51 27.60
C LEU A 788 2.05 -37.79 26.98
N GLU A 789 3.04 -38.42 27.61
CA GLU A 789 3.62 -39.68 27.15
C GLU A 789 2.61 -40.84 27.20
N GLU A 790 1.87 -40.97 28.31
CA GLU A 790 0.84 -42.01 28.45
C GLU A 790 -0.31 -41.82 27.46
N ILE A 791 -0.84 -40.60 27.31
CA ILE A 791 -1.93 -40.34 26.35
C ILE A 791 -1.47 -40.52 24.91
N MET A 792 -0.20 -40.22 24.59
CA MET A 792 0.38 -40.50 23.27
C MET A 792 0.41 -42.00 22.97
N ALA A 793 0.95 -42.81 23.89
CA ALA A 793 1.04 -44.26 23.73
C ALA A 793 -0.35 -44.90 23.66
N TRP A 794 -1.26 -44.47 24.54
CA TRP A 794 -2.64 -44.94 24.55
C TRP A 794 -3.38 -44.58 23.26
N SER A 795 -3.22 -43.35 22.75
CA SER A 795 -3.86 -42.91 21.49
C SER A 795 -3.38 -43.77 20.30
N ASP A 796 -2.09 -44.09 20.22
CA ASP A 796 -1.58 -44.94 19.12
C ASP A 796 -2.18 -46.35 19.13
N ALA A 797 -2.33 -46.93 20.34
CA ALA A 797 -2.97 -48.23 20.54
C ALA A 797 -4.49 -48.17 20.26
N TYR A 798 -5.16 -47.09 20.69
CA TYR A 798 -6.58 -46.85 20.41
C TYR A 798 -6.84 -46.77 18.91
N GLU A 799 -6.01 -46.01 18.18
CA GLU A 799 -6.10 -45.90 16.73
C GLU A 799 -5.85 -47.23 16.02
N GLU A 800 -4.95 -48.07 16.52
CA GLU A 800 -4.68 -49.37 15.91
C GLU A 800 -5.89 -50.29 15.96
N LYS A 801 -6.64 -50.21 17.06
CA LYS A 801 -7.86 -50.99 17.28
C LYS A 801 -9.09 -50.39 16.58
N CYS A 802 -9.25 -49.07 16.63
CA CYS A 802 -10.52 -48.41 16.34
C CYS A 802 -10.52 -47.61 15.02
N MET A 803 -9.36 -47.26 14.45
CA MET A 803 -9.29 -46.50 13.19
C MET A 803 -9.38 -47.42 11.97
N VAL A 804 -10.60 -47.83 11.64
CA VAL A 804 -10.89 -48.81 10.59
C VAL A 804 -11.68 -48.20 9.42
N PRO A 805 -11.59 -48.77 8.20
CA PRO A 805 -12.35 -48.29 7.04
C PRO A 805 -13.87 -48.35 7.24
N ASP A 806 -14.55 -47.20 7.09
CA ASP A 806 -16.01 -47.09 7.17
C ASP A 806 -16.50 -45.99 6.21
N PRO A 807 -17.58 -46.20 5.42
CA PRO A 807 -18.12 -45.20 4.51
C PRO A 807 -18.50 -43.87 5.19
N LYS A 808 -18.90 -43.90 6.46
CA LYS A 808 -19.23 -42.71 7.24
C LYS A 808 -18.00 -41.87 7.57
N ASN A 809 -16.82 -42.47 7.62
CA ASN A 809 -15.57 -41.72 7.76
C ASN A 809 -15.32 -40.84 6.53
N ARG A 810 -15.57 -41.38 5.33
CA ARG A 810 -15.43 -40.66 4.05
C ARG A 810 -16.41 -39.49 3.96
N GLU A 811 -17.67 -39.72 4.31
CA GLU A 811 -18.74 -38.72 4.24
C GLU A 811 -18.40 -37.45 5.04
N VAL A 812 -17.94 -37.59 6.28
CA VAL A 812 -17.55 -36.45 7.13
C VAL A 812 -16.25 -35.79 6.66
N ALA A 813 -15.30 -36.61 6.18
CA ALA A 813 -14.01 -36.14 5.70
C ALA A 813 -14.13 -35.29 4.43
N ASP A 814 -15.03 -35.63 3.50
CA ASP A 814 -15.24 -34.89 2.25
C ASP A 814 -15.75 -33.46 2.52
N GLU A 815 -16.73 -33.31 3.41
CA GLU A 815 -17.27 -32.01 3.81
C GLU A 815 -16.23 -31.14 4.52
N THR A 816 -15.41 -31.72 5.39
CA THR A 816 -14.36 -30.96 6.09
C THR A 816 -13.20 -30.63 5.14
N THR A 817 -12.95 -31.46 4.13
CA THR A 817 -11.91 -31.20 3.13
C THR A 817 -12.26 -29.97 2.29
N ALA A 818 -13.55 -29.72 2.03
CA ALA A 818 -14.04 -28.49 1.42
C ALA A 818 -13.61 -27.23 2.22
N VAL A 819 -13.64 -27.30 3.55
CA VAL A 819 -13.16 -26.22 4.43
C VAL A 819 -11.66 -25.99 4.27
N LEU A 820 -10.85 -27.06 4.13
CA LEU A 820 -9.39 -26.93 4.00
C LEU A 820 -8.96 -26.36 2.64
N VAL A 821 -9.70 -26.65 1.57
CA VAL A 821 -9.41 -26.14 0.22
C VAL A 821 -10.14 -24.82 -0.07
N TYR A 822 -10.88 -24.27 0.88
CA TYR A 822 -11.69 -23.06 0.73
C TYR A 822 -10.91 -21.84 0.18
N LEU A 823 -9.64 -21.67 0.56
CA LEU A 823 -8.83 -20.54 0.08
C LEU A 823 -8.06 -20.83 -1.22
N ILE A 824 -8.24 -22.03 -1.79
CA ILE A 824 -7.55 -22.46 -3.01
C ILE A 824 -8.47 -22.15 -4.20
N PRO A 825 -7.96 -21.58 -5.32
CA PRO A 825 -8.75 -21.41 -6.52
C PRO A 825 -9.29 -22.75 -7.06
N LYS A 826 -10.55 -22.79 -7.53
CA LYS A 826 -11.21 -24.01 -8.07
C LYS A 826 -10.33 -24.86 -9.01
N PRO A 827 -9.59 -24.28 -9.99
CA PRO A 827 -8.72 -25.08 -10.86
C PRO A 827 -7.61 -25.84 -10.12
N LEU A 828 -7.16 -25.34 -8.97
CA LEU A 828 -6.09 -25.92 -8.16
C LEU A 828 -6.61 -26.83 -7.04
N HIS A 829 -7.93 -26.99 -6.87
CA HIS A 829 -8.51 -27.85 -5.83
C HIS A 829 -7.95 -29.28 -5.88
N HIS A 830 -7.75 -29.84 -7.07
CA HIS A 830 -7.19 -31.19 -7.22
C HIS A 830 -5.80 -31.33 -6.57
N ILE A 831 -4.96 -30.29 -6.64
CA ILE A 831 -3.65 -30.25 -5.98
C ILE A 831 -3.85 -30.13 -4.46
N GLY A 832 -4.78 -29.28 -4.02
CA GLY A 832 -5.16 -29.14 -2.62
C GLY A 832 -5.61 -30.46 -1.99
N LEU A 833 -6.45 -31.24 -2.68
CA LEU A 833 -6.89 -32.56 -2.24
C LEU A 833 -5.73 -33.54 -2.10
N LYS A 834 -4.75 -33.53 -3.03
CA LYS A 834 -3.54 -34.34 -2.91
C LYS A 834 -2.66 -33.88 -1.74
N PHE A 835 -2.63 -32.59 -1.42
CA PHE A 835 -1.93 -32.08 -0.24
C PHE A 835 -2.61 -32.51 1.06
N VAL A 836 -3.95 -32.49 1.13
CA VAL A 836 -4.70 -32.98 2.29
C VAL A 836 -4.43 -34.48 2.50
N SER A 837 -4.50 -35.29 1.45
CA SER A 837 -4.13 -36.71 1.50
C SER A 837 -2.66 -36.92 1.92
N PHE A 838 -1.73 -36.06 1.50
CA PHE A 838 -0.33 -36.12 1.93
C PHE A 838 -0.14 -35.84 3.43
N MET A 839 -0.96 -34.97 4.01
CA MET A 839 -0.90 -34.66 5.45
C MET A 839 -1.51 -35.75 6.33
N MET A 840 -2.30 -36.66 5.76
CA MET A 840 -2.84 -37.83 6.43
C MET A 840 -1.84 -39.00 6.35
N ASP A 841 -1.65 -39.73 7.44
CA ASP A 841 -0.88 -40.97 7.41
C ASP A 841 -1.65 -42.13 6.76
N ASP A 842 -0.95 -43.24 6.54
CA ASP A 842 -1.49 -44.40 5.85
C ASP A 842 -2.73 -45.00 6.54
N ARG A 843 -2.77 -45.01 7.88
CA ARG A 843 -3.90 -45.56 8.65
C ARG A 843 -5.13 -44.69 8.47
N LEU A 844 -4.98 -43.37 8.66
CA LEU A 844 -6.07 -42.40 8.52
C LEU A 844 -6.67 -42.38 7.12
N ARG A 845 -5.82 -42.37 6.08
CA ARG A 845 -6.31 -42.39 4.68
C ARG A 845 -7.08 -43.65 4.36
N LYS A 846 -6.58 -44.82 4.79
CA LYS A 846 -7.26 -46.11 4.58
C LYS A 846 -8.60 -46.12 5.29
N ALA A 847 -8.67 -45.61 6.52
CA ALA A 847 -9.91 -45.52 7.27
C ALA A 847 -10.97 -44.64 6.60
N MET A 848 -10.55 -43.65 5.80
CA MET A 848 -11.43 -42.71 5.09
C MET A 848 -11.61 -43.00 3.60
N PHE A 849 -11.04 -44.08 3.06
CA PHE A 849 -11.00 -44.34 1.60
C PHE A 849 -10.39 -43.19 0.79
N TYR A 850 -9.33 -42.55 1.28
CA TYR A 850 -8.54 -41.58 0.51
C TYR A 850 -7.37 -42.26 -0.19
N ASP A 851 -7.23 -42.00 -1.49
CA ASP A 851 -6.07 -42.46 -2.25
C ASP A 851 -4.79 -41.79 -1.75
N ALA A 852 -3.69 -42.55 -1.76
CA ALA A 852 -2.37 -41.99 -1.54
C ALA A 852 -2.05 -40.90 -2.58
N PRO A 853 -1.35 -39.81 -2.20
CA PRO A 853 -0.86 -38.86 -3.17
C PRO A 853 0.17 -39.57 -4.06
N PRO A 854 0.20 -39.29 -5.38
CA PRO A 854 1.21 -39.85 -6.25
C PRO A 854 2.63 -39.55 -5.71
N PRO A 855 3.61 -40.46 -5.89
CA PRO A 855 4.96 -40.28 -5.34
C PRO A 855 5.66 -38.97 -5.77
N SER A 856 5.27 -38.39 -6.91
CA SER A 856 5.75 -37.09 -7.38
C SER A 856 5.24 -35.95 -6.48
N TYR A 857 3.93 -35.92 -6.19
CA TYR A 857 3.32 -34.93 -5.29
C TYR A 857 3.83 -35.08 -3.86
N ALA A 858 3.97 -36.31 -3.35
CA ALA A 858 4.51 -36.56 -2.02
C ALA A 858 5.94 -36.01 -1.87
N ARG A 859 6.80 -36.22 -2.88
CA ARG A 859 8.16 -35.66 -2.92
C ARG A 859 8.13 -34.13 -3.01
N LEU A 860 7.27 -33.57 -3.85
CA LEU A 860 7.11 -32.11 -3.99
C LEU A 860 6.69 -31.46 -2.68
N PHE A 861 5.63 -31.97 -2.03
CA PHE A 861 5.14 -31.42 -0.77
C PHE A 861 6.15 -31.58 0.37
N SER A 862 6.83 -32.73 0.45
CA SER A 862 7.92 -32.95 1.41
C SER A 862 9.06 -31.95 1.18
N PHE A 863 9.42 -31.70 -0.08
CA PHE A 863 10.41 -30.69 -0.44
C PHE A 863 9.96 -29.28 -0.04
N LEU A 864 8.73 -28.88 -0.35
CA LEU A 864 8.20 -27.55 0.00
C LEU A 864 8.15 -27.33 1.51
N LEU A 865 7.71 -28.32 2.29
CA LEU A 865 7.69 -28.23 3.75
C LEU A 865 9.12 -28.21 4.34
N SER A 866 10.04 -28.99 3.77
CA SER A 866 11.46 -28.96 4.17
C SER A 866 12.13 -27.63 3.81
N ALA A 867 11.81 -27.06 2.65
CA ALA A 867 12.29 -25.75 2.22
C ALA A 867 11.74 -24.64 3.12
N ARG A 868 10.45 -24.70 3.49
CA ARG A 868 9.85 -23.80 4.50
C ARG A 868 10.56 -23.95 5.84
N ARG A 869 10.78 -25.18 6.32
CA ARG A 869 11.50 -25.47 7.57
C ARG A 869 12.90 -24.86 7.56
N PHE A 870 13.64 -25.04 6.47
CA PHE A 870 14.96 -24.47 6.26
C PHE A 870 14.93 -22.93 6.24
N ALA A 871 14.03 -22.34 5.44
CA ALA A 871 13.89 -20.88 5.34
C ALA A 871 13.49 -20.25 6.68
N LEU A 872 12.57 -20.86 7.42
CA LEU A 872 12.23 -20.39 8.76
C LEU A 872 13.42 -20.48 9.70
N ARG A 873 14.16 -21.59 9.69
CA ARG A 873 15.30 -21.80 10.60
C ARG A 873 16.44 -20.82 10.35
N TYR A 874 16.77 -20.56 9.09
CA TYR A 874 18.02 -19.87 8.73
C TYR A 874 17.83 -18.53 8.05
N LEU A 875 16.65 -18.21 7.52
CA LEU A 875 16.42 -17.00 6.72
C LEU A 875 15.34 -16.06 7.29
N ALA A 876 14.45 -16.53 8.17
CA ALA A 876 13.37 -15.69 8.69
C ALA A 876 13.65 -15.24 10.13
N LEU A 877 13.70 -13.93 10.36
CA LEU A 877 13.80 -13.36 11.70
C LEU A 877 12.60 -13.75 12.60
N PRO A 878 12.77 -13.76 13.94
CA PRO A 878 11.66 -14.04 14.86
C PRO A 878 10.60 -12.93 14.79
N ARG A 879 9.36 -13.29 15.11
CA ARG A 879 8.21 -12.40 15.03
C ARG A 879 8.20 -11.37 16.17
N PRO A 880 8.13 -10.05 15.89
CA PRO A 880 7.99 -9.03 16.92
C PRO A 880 6.57 -8.99 17.51
N TYR A 881 6.42 -8.35 18.67
CA TYR A 881 5.17 -8.29 19.44
C TYR A 881 3.93 -7.86 18.62
N PHE A 882 4.06 -6.82 17.80
CA PHE A 882 2.96 -6.26 17.00
C PHE A 882 2.52 -7.20 15.85
N MET A 883 3.37 -8.13 15.42
CA MET A 883 3.03 -9.11 14.39
C MET A 883 2.44 -10.41 14.95
N ARG A 884 2.28 -10.54 16.28
CA ARG A 884 1.83 -11.78 16.94
C ARG A 884 0.53 -12.32 16.34
N TYR A 885 0.42 -13.63 16.26
CA TYR A 885 -0.79 -14.26 15.73
C TYR A 885 -1.92 -14.17 16.76
N ARG A 886 -3.05 -13.56 16.37
CA ARG A 886 -4.28 -13.44 17.18
C ARG A 886 -5.48 -13.87 16.33
N THR A 887 -6.47 -14.49 16.96
CA THR A 887 -7.66 -15.03 16.29
C THR A 887 -8.99 -14.49 16.83
N PHE A 888 -8.99 -13.81 17.98
CA PHE A 888 -10.17 -13.18 18.60
C PHE A 888 -9.82 -11.84 19.27
N THR A 889 -10.85 -11.08 19.66
CA THR A 889 -10.70 -9.80 20.39
C THR A 889 -10.35 -10.01 21.87
N GLU A 890 -9.28 -9.36 22.33
CA GLU A 890 -8.81 -9.42 23.73
C GLU A 890 -9.68 -8.57 24.67
N GLU A 891 -10.20 -7.44 24.20
CA GLU A 891 -11.04 -6.51 24.98
C GLU A 891 -12.53 -6.87 24.90
N GLN A 892 -13.25 -6.69 26.01
CA GLN A 892 -14.71 -6.81 26.06
C GLN A 892 -15.34 -5.64 25.31
N SER A 893 -16.24 -5.93 24.36
CA SER A 893 -17.09 -4.91 23.75
C SER A 893 -18.15 -4.41 24.75
N VAL A 894 -18.74 -3.24 24.50
CA VAL A 894 -19.77 -2.62 25.34
C VAL A 894 -20.96 -3.57 25.64
N ASP A 895 -21.21 -4.55 24.78
CA ASP A 895 -22.30 -5.54 24.89
C ASP A 895 -21.82 -6.97 25.25
N GLU A 896 -20.60 -7.15 25.75
CA GLU A 896 -19.94 -8.45 26.07
C GLU A 896 -19.76 -9.42 24.89
N ARG A 897 -20.02 -8.98 23.65
CA ARG A 897 -19.90 -9.83 22.45
C ARG A 897 -18.45 -10.01 22.01
N ILE A 898 -18.15 -11.22 21.55
CA ILE A 898 -16.83 -11.65 21.09
C ILE A 898 -16.81 -11.74 19.56
N PHE A 899 -15.69 -11.34 18.96
CA PHE A 899 -15.49 -11.38 17.50
C PHE A 899 -14.27 -12.20 17.12
N ILE A 900 -14.40 -12.95 16.02
CA ILE A 900 -13.28 -13.63 15.35
C ILE A 900 -12.53 -12.61 14.50
N THR A 901 -11.21 -12.52 14.66
CA THR A 901 -10.33 -11.57 13.95
C THR A 901 -9.63 -12.18 12.75
N LYS A 902 -9.54 -13.51 12.68
CA LYS A 902 -9.04 -14.26 11.51
C LYS A 902 -9.95 -15.44 11.23
N TRP A 903 -10.45 -15.52 10.00
CA TRP A 903 -11.36 -16.59 9.58
C TRP A 903 -10.76 -17.36 8.38
N ASP A 904 -10.84 -18.69 8.41
CA ASP A 904 -10.29 -19.58 7.37
C ASP A 904 -11.39 -20.18 6.46
N GLY A 905 -12.67 -19.94 6.75
CA GLY A 905 -13.85 -20.39 5.98
C GLY A 905 -14.86 -19.27 5.77
N ASP A 906 -16.15 -19.57 5.91
CA ASP A 906 -17.25 -18.59 5.94
C ASP A 906 -17.07 -17.59 7.11
N PRO A 907 -17.52 -16.33 6.96
CA PRO A 907 -17.24 -15.22 7.89
C PRO A 907 -18.11 -15.25 9.16
N TYR A 908 -18.30 -16.41 9.79
CA TYR A 908 -19.05 -16.54 11.04
C TYR A 908 -18.38 -15.75 12.18
N TYR A 909 -19.16 -14.96 12.91
CA TYR A 909 -18.73 -14.15 14.06
C TYR A 909 -17.68 -13.07 13.74
N VAL A 910 -17.54 -12.69 12.46
CA VAL A 910 -16.58 -11.68 12.03
C VAL A 910 -17.28 -10.33 11.90
N LYS A 911 -16.77 -9.32 12.62
CA LYS A 911 -17.29 -7.95 12.51
C LYS A 911 -17.04 -7.38 11.11
N PRO A 912 -18.05 -6.82 10.42
CA PRO A 912 -17.91 -6.20 9.10
C PRO A 912 -17.25 -4.82 9.18
N THR A 913 -16.02 -4.77 9.70
CA THR A 913 -15.20 -3.55 9.66
C THR A 913 -14.75 -3.26 8.23
N ILE A 914 -14.34 -2.02 7.96
CA ILE A 914 -13.80 -1.65 6.64
C ILE A 914 -12.67 -2.59 6.23
N TRP A 915 -11.76 -2.94 7.15
CA TRP A 915 -10.67 -3.86 6.88
C TRP A 915 -11.13 -5.32 6.68
N ASN A 916 -12.07 -5.81 7.47
CA ASN A 916 -12.54 -7.19 7.36
C ASN A 916 -13.44 -7.43 6.14
N ARG A 917 -14.13 -6.39 5.65
CA ARG A 917 -14.99 -6.49 4.46
C ARG A 917 -14.28 -6.08 3.17
N TRP A 918 -13.40 -5.07 3.23
CA TRP A 918 -12.78 -4.46 2.06
C TRP A 918 -11.25 -4.54 2.03
N GLY A 919 -10.62 -5.25 2.97
CA GLY A 919 -9.18 -5.49 2.97
C GLY A 919 -8.73 -6.54 1.94
N PRO A 920 -7.42 -6.68 1.70
CA PRO A 920 -6.88 -7.58 0.66
C PRO A 920 -7.30 -9.05 0.80
N SER A 921 -7.38 -9.56 2.03
CA SER A 921 -7.83 -10.93 2.30
C SER A 921 -9.31 -11.15 1.99
N ALA A 922 -10.14 -10.13 2.22
CA ALA A 922 -11.56 -10.17 1.91
C ALA A 922 -11.80 -10.10 0.39
N TRP A 923 -11.08 -9.22 -0.31
CA TRP A 923 -11.10 -9.15 -1.77
C TRP A 923 -10.65 -10.46 -2.43
N TYR A 924 -9.60 -11.09 -1.90
CA TYR A 924 -9.16 -12.39 -2.39
C TYR A 924 -10.27 -13.45 -2.26
N LYS A 925 -10.91 -13.55 -1.08
CA LYS A 925 -12.04 -14.47 -0.85
C LYS A 925 -13.23 -14.15 -1.74
N TRP A 926 -13.58 -12.87 -1.87
CA TRP A 926 -14.66 -12.41 -2.74
C TRP A 926 -14.38 -12.75 -4.21
N ALA A 927 -13.15 -12.57 -4.69
CA ALA A 927 -12.74 -12.94 -6.05
C ALA A 927 -12.82 -14.45 -6.32
N LEU A 928 -12.71 -15.28 -5.28
CA LEU A 928 -12.93 -16.73 -5.35
C LEU A 928 -14.43 -17.12 -5.31
N GLY A 929 -15.33 -16.16 -5.11
CA GLY A 929 -16.78 -16.37 -5.01
C GLY A 929 -17.27 -16.71 -3.60
N HIS A 930 -16.49 -16.38 -2.56
CA HIS A 930 -16.83 -16.63 -1.17
C HIS A 930 -17.45 -15.41 -0.47
N PRO A 931 -18.34 -15.62 0.53
CA PRO A 931 -18.96 -14.53 1.28
C PRO A 931 -17.93 -13.75 2.11
N VAL A 932 -18.10 -12.43 2.18
CA VAL A 932 -17.32 -11.56 3.08
C VAL A 932 -18.15 -11.11 4.28
N PRO A 933 -17.52 -10.69 5.39
CA PRO A 933 -18.24 -10.25 6.58
C PRO A 933 -19.32 -9.20 6.28
N GLY A 934 -20.56 -9.49 6.68
CA GLY A 934 -21.74 -8.64 6.45
C GLY A 934 -22.47 -8.90 5.13
N ASP A 935 -22.10 -9.92 4.37
CA ASP A 935 -22.95 -10.47 3.31
C ASP A 935 -24.07 -11.34 3.90
N GLU A 936 -25.18 -11.47 3.18
CA GLU A 936 -26.35 -12.29 3.59
C GLU A 936 -26.97 -11.90 4.95
N GLY A 937 -26.85 -10.63 5.33
CA GLY A 937 -27.47 -10.08 6.55
C GLY A 937 -26.91 -10.72 7.83
N ASP A 938 -27.79 -11.25 8.66
CA ASP A 938 -27.43 -11.82 9.96
C ASP A 938 -26.99 -13.29 9.91
N LYS A 939 -26.99 -13.92 8.73
CA LYS A 939 -26.69 -15.36 8.56
C LYS A 939 -25.36 -15.78 9.20
N TYR A 940 -24.33 -14.94 9.08
CA TYR A 940 -22.98 -15.20 9.59
C TYR A 940 -22.70 -14.54 10.94
N TYR A 941 -23.73 -14.10 11.68
CA TYR A 941 -23.58 -13.48 13.01
C TYR A 941 -22.55 -12.33 13.03
N PRO A 942 -22.70 -11.29 12.18
CA PRO A 942 -21.73 -10.19 12.06
C PRO A 942 -21.59 -9.36 13.35
N ASN A 943 -22.56 -9.48 14.26
CA ASN A 943 -22.57 -8.81 15.56
C ASN A 943 -21.79 -9.58 16.65
N GLY A 944 -21.11 -10.68 16.30
CA GLY A 944 -20.35 -11.51 17.24
C GLY A 944 -21.22 -12.53 17.98
N TYR A 945 -20.65 -13.17 19.00
CA TYR A 945 -21.32 -14.21 19.79
C TYR A 945 -21.14 -14.03 21.29
N TYR A 946 -22.07 -14.64 22.04
CA TYR A 946 -21.90 -14.97 23.45
C TYR A 946 -21.44 -16.42 23.58
N ILE A 947 -20.49 -16.69 24.48
CA ILE A 947 -19.97 -18.06 24.70
C ILE A 947 -21.13 -19.03 25.00
N SER A 948 -22.15 -18.56 25.72
CA SER A 948 -23.34 -19.33 26.08
C SER A 948 -24.25 -19.69 24.92
N ASP A 949 -24.12 -19.02 23.77
CA ASP A 949 -24.94 -19.28 22.60
C ASP A 949 -24.17 -20.04 21.50
N VAL A 950 -22.86 -20.28 21.65
CA VAL A 950 -22.06 -21.02 20.67
C VAL A 950 -22.54 -22.47 20.55
N GLY A 951 -22.71 -22.94 19.32
CA GLY A 951 -23.15 -24.29 19.00
C GLY A 951 -24.26 -24.33 17.93
N PRO A 952 -24.85 -25.50 17.67
CA PRO A 952 -25.97 -25.64 16.75
C PRO A 952 -27.13 -24.71 17.14
N LYS A 953 -27.84 -24.18 16.15
CA LYS A 953 -28.90 -23.18 16.33
C LYS A 953 -29.96 -23.58 17.38
N TYR A 954 -30.26 -24.87 17.51
CA TYR A 954 -31.24 -25.37 18.48
C TYR A 954 -30.77 -25.35 19.96
N PHE A 955 -29.49 -25.06 20.22
CA PHE A 955 -28.91 -24.84 21.54
C PHE A 955 -28.71 -23.35 21.89
N GLU A 956 -29.00 -22.43 20.97
CA GLU A 956 -28.94 -20.98 21.26
C GLU A 956 -29.97 -20.61 22.34
N GLY A 957 -29.56 -19.80 23.32
CA GLY A 957 -30.40 -19.41 24.47
C GLY A 957 -30.63 -20.51 25.52
N LYS A 958 -30.08 -21.72 25.35
CA LYS A 958 -30.22 -22.85 26.30
C LYS A 958 -28.93 -23.09 27.06
N GLY A 959 -29.04 -23.58 28.29
CA GLY A 959 -27.89 -23.99 29.10
C GLY A 959 -27.22 -22.87 29.89
N ARG A 960 -27.79 -21.65 29.92
CA ARG A 960 -27.19 -20.49 30.61
C ARG A 960 -27.06 -20.69 32.12
N LYS A 961 -28.10 -21.23 32.77
CA LYS A 961 -28.07 -21.53 34.21
C LYS A 961 -27.02 -22.59 34.55
N GLN A 962 -26.97 -23.69 33.79
CA GLN A 962 -25.95 -24.74 33.94
C GLN A 962 -24.54 -24.18 33.69
N GLN A 963 -24.42 -23.19 32.81
CA GLN A 963 -23.16 -22.53 32.55
C GLN A 963 -22.70 -21.66 33.72
N GLU A 964 -23.58 -20.88 34.31
CA GLU A 964 -23.27 -20.08 35.51
C GLU A 964 -22.83 -20.99 36.68
N GLU A 965 -23.61 -22.03 36.97
CA GLU A 965 -23.29 -23.01 38.03
C GLU A 965 -21.96 -23.73 37.77
N GLY A 966 -21.72 -24.16 36.52
CA GLY A 966 -20.48 -24.84 36.14
C GLY A 966 -19.25 -23.93 36.19
N VAL A 967 -19.40 -22.64 35.86
CA VAL A 967 -18.31 -21.66 35.96
C VAL A 967 -17.96 -21.41 37.42
N GLU A 968 -18.94 -21.28 38.32
CA GLU A 968 -18.65 -21.19 39.77
C GLU A 968 -17.93 -22.44 40.29
N GLY A 969 -18.30 -23.63 39.81
CA GLY A 969 -17.56 -24.86 40.11
C GLY A 969 -16.10 -24.81 39.64
N LEU A 970 -15.84 -24.36 38.40
CA LEU A 970 -14.49 -24.25 37.86
C LEU A 970 -13.64 -23.15 38.52
N LYS A 971 -14.25 -22.10 39.09
CA LYS A 971 -13.50 -21.12 39.90
C LYS A 971 -12.86 -21.76 41.14
N VAL A 972 -13.49 -22.80 41.69
CA VAL A 972 -12.97 -23.54 42.84
C VAL A 972 -11.99 -24.62 42.40
N SER A 973 -12.31 -25.38 41.34
CA SER A 973 -11.51 -26.55 40.94
C SER A 973 -10.35 -26.24 40.00
N ARG A 974 -10.42 -25.15 39.21
CA ARG A 974 -9.42 -24.76 38.21
C ARG A 974 -8.91 -23.33 38.48
N THR A 975 -8.16 -23.20 39.57
CA THR A 975 -7.62 -21.92 40.08
C THR A 975 -6.37 -21.43 39.34
N GLY A 976 -5.82 -22.22 38.41
CA GLY A 976 -4.53 -21.96 37.76
C GLY A 976 -3.32 -22.58 38.49
N GLY A 977 -3.55 -23.27 39.61
CA GLY A 977 -2.53 -24.04 40.33
C GLY A 977 -2.04 -25.28 39.56
N CYS A 978 -1.14 -26.05 40.17
CA CYS A 978 -0.68 -27.32 39.59
C CYS A 978 -1.82 -28.36 39.62
N PRO A 979 -2.15 -29.03 38.51
CA PRO A 979 -3.25 -29.99 38.45
C PRO A 979 -2.87 -31.40 38.95
N PHE A 980 -1.64 -31.61 39.45
CA PHE A 980 -1.14 -32.92 39.89
C PHE A 980 -1.07 -33.09 41.42
N HIS A 981 -1.38 -32.03 42.18
CA HIS A 981 -1.27 -31.99 43.65
C HIS A 981 -2.52 -31.47 44.33
#